data_AF-A0A6B1H9Q2-F1
#
_entry.id   AF-A0A6B1H9Q2-F1
#
_cell.length_a   1.000
_cell.length_b   1.000
_cell.length_c   1.000
_cell.angle_alpha   90.00
_cell.angle_beta   90.00
_cell.angle_gamma   90.00
#
_symmetry.space_group_name_H-M   'P 1'
#
loop_
_entity.id
_entity.type
_entity.pdbx_description
1 polymer ?
#
loop_
_entity_poly.entity_id
_entity_poly.type
_entity_poly.pdbx_seq_one_letter_code
_entity_poly.pdbx_strand_id
1 'polypeptide(L)'
;MDSRRALDEFLDVVRDADQTFLDPEKELDEQGKVDGYQHLFHLMQVAVDFYLHNDPMRPRLMPLADQCRKLYGDNVDAVYYFSQVRGDQEYVISGQRFDSCYLSFCLYGGDPNGELADRVTLNVNHRDIAFADDGSFEIRLTPNPSGANEFRIDPDSVSLFTREYFFDRAASRESTLQIRNASPQGASLPLDDAQLARRIRNMAMFFQCTTWMAPLPVEFPVNEFCPPFEFDAEQGGWGTVDNIYCFSRFRLEPHQYLKITFRSPEACYWGLQTWNYLMQSTNYVDFPVCVNNAQAVAEADGRYEIYLSHRPAPRNWISTAGYREGILFARWLLAEELPETPHAELGRWCDDWWRGLPVGTPATLGETLKARLRGAFGSQIGTEGPLARSGAGLRLSGIDLCDPLRPDQVSVLLDTLSQSRILTLSGQNLDAFTVAHFERFANHWGAPLPHPSNFRRRDKHFMEDPELLMGEERPTSYVNAAFPGRLRCLAGADSPAVLVVANMRGLSDEERKAGPTLTCGTTWHTDIEHQAIPLNVSMFLVHKVPARRDAPGGTWIPDRPLTAPPFEPYFEDSDPELMRLRRTLPLNGETAFADTAAAFAALSGGEQVRLSRIRVRRHSYTRNEAEPVPLVRTDPRSGFKSLHSPLWCPRPPRQLPVEVDGMSAHGSRAFLEEIEAHVLQPEFRYDHVHTPGDLTIWDLFMTIHVAPPTLENIQSLEDARLFYRISCKGEPSLTLPRHDSPEWINEHIFLGYTTPQEVIEAH
;
A
#
# COMPACT_ATOMS: atom_id res chain seq x y z
N MET A 1 -34.71 50.28 -1.31
CA MET A 1 -34.27 49.12 -2.09
C MET A 1 -34.55 47.90 -1.24
N ASP A 2 -35.28 46.96 -1.81
CA ASP A 2 -35.66 45.72 -1.14
C ASP A 2 -34.44 44.82 -0.94
N SER A 3 -33.47 44.86 -1.86
CA SER A 3 -32.20 44.13 -1.74
C SER A 3 -31.41 44.55 -0.49
N ARG A 4 -31.41 45.84 -0.14
CA ARG A 4 -30.76 46.33 1.09
C ARG A 4 -31.43 45.75 2.33
N ARG A 5 -32.77 45.74 2.38
CA ARG A 5 -33.50 45.19 3.53
C ARG A 5 -33.28 43.68 3.66
N ALA A 6 -33.30 42.96 2.54
CA ALA A 6 -33.00 41.52 2.52
C ALA A 6 -31.55 41.24 2.95
N LEU A 7 -30.59 42.10 2.58
CA LEU A 7 -29.22 41.98 3.07
C LEU A 7 -29.14 42.19 4.59
N ASP A 8 -29.83 43.21 5.12
CA ASP A 8 -29.89 43.44 6.56
C ASP A 8 -30.49 42.20 7.28
N GLU A 9 -31.59 41.63 6.75
CA GLU A 9 -32.22 40.37 7.22
C GLU A 9 -31.22 39.19 7.21
N PHE A 10 -30.46 39.02 6.14
CA PHE A 10 -29.46 37.96 6.03
C PHE A 10 -28.30 38.12 7.02
N LEU A 11 -27.81 39.36 7.19
CA LEU A 11 -26.74 39.66 8.14
C LEU A 11 -27.18 39.45 9.59
N ASP A 12 -28.45 39.69 9.91
CA ASP A 12 -29.03 39.37 11.21
C ASP A 12 -29.03 37.85 11.44
N VAL A 13 -29.45 37.04 10.45
CA VAL A 13 -29.38 35.57 10.53
C VAL A 13 -27.95 35.07 10.73
N VAL A 14 -26.99 35.60 9.98
CA VAL A 14 -25.58 35.19 10.09
C VAL A 14 -24.98 35.59 11.44
N ARG A 15 -25.33 36.77 11.96
CA ARG A 15 -24.88 37.24 13.27
C ARG A 15 -25.39 36.35 14.40
N ASP A 16 -26.62 35.88 14.31
CA ASP A 16 -27.26 35.12 15.39
C ASP A 16 -27.03 33.60 15.24
N ALA A 17 -26.35 33.16 14.18
CA ALA A 17 -26.14 31.74 13.87
C ALA A 17 -25.26 31.00 14.88
N ASP A 18 -24.32 31.68 15.55
CA ASP A 18 -23.44 31.07 16.54
C ASP A 18 -24.18 30.54 17.78
N GLN A 19 -25.36 31.11 18.07
CA GLN A 19 -26.22 30.67 19.15
C GLN A 19 -26.60 29.18 19.02
N THR A 20 -26.67 28.65 17.80
CA THR A 20 -27.03 27.24 17.55
C THR A 20 -25.99 26.24 18.03
N PHE A 21 -24.70 26.53 17.84
CA PHE A 21 -23.60 25.65 18.28
C PHE A 21 -22.97 26.07 19.61
N LEU A 22 -23.30 27.27 20.10
CA LEU A 22 -22.95 27.72 21.45
C LEU A 22 -24.03 27.37 22.49
N ASP A 23 -25.17 26.85 22.06
CA ASP A 23 -26.20 26.34 22.96
C ASP A 23 -25.62 25.24 23.89
N PRO A 24 -25.64 25.45 25.22
CA PRO A 24 -25.15 24.46 26.18
C PRO A 24 -25.80 23.08 26.05
N GLU A 25 -27.04 22.98 25.58
CA GLU A 25 -27.74 21.71 25.38
C GLU A 25 -27.14 20.87 24.24
N LYS A 26 -26.34 21.49 23.35
CA LYS A 26 -25.61 20.78 22.29
C LYS A 26 -24.30 20.14 22.77
N GLU A 27 -23.89 20.37 24.02
CA GLU A 27 -22.70 19.80 24.68
C GLU A 27 -21.45 19.62 23.80
N LEU A 28 -21.17 20.60 22.91
CA LEU A 28 -19.98 20.54 22.05
C LEU A 28 -18.70 20.77 22.85
N ASP A 29 -17.64 20.03 22.51
CA ASP A 29 -16.30 20.35 22.98
C ASP A 29 -15.76 21.65 22.36
N GLU A 30 -14.60 22.09 22.85
CA GLU A 30 -13.98 23.34 22.37
C GLU A 30 -13.68 23.29 20.87
N GLN A 31 -13.31 22.12 20.34
CA GLN A 31 -13.06 21.98 18.90
C GLN A 31 -14.36 22.07 18.10
N GLY A 32 -15.46 21.46 18.55
CA GLY A 32 -16.78 21.55 17.92
C GLY A 32 -17.29 22.99 17.83
N LYS A 33 -17.00 23.84 18.82
CA LYS A 33 -17.33 25.28 18.76
C LYS A 33 -16.50 26.01 17.71
N VAL A 34 -15.21 25.70 17.60
CA VAL A 34 -14.33 26.27 16.55
C VAL A 34 -14.81 25.84 15.16
N ASP A 35 -15.13 24.55 14.99
CA ASP A 35 -15.71 24.01 13.77
C ASP A 35 -17.04 24.68 13.42
N GLY A 36 -17.86 25.05 14.42
CA GLY A 36 -19.08 25.82 14.24
C GLY A 36 -18.85 27.15 13.53
N TYR A 37 -17.80 27.90 13.90
CA TYR A 37 -17.46 29.14 13.19
C TYR A 37 -16.97 28.90 11.77
N GLN A 38 -16.21 27.83 11.52
CA GLN A 38 -15.81 27.45 10.16
C GLN A 38 -17.03 27.05 9.32
N HIS A 39 -17.97 26.33 9.91
CA HIS A 39 -19.22 25.91 9.28
C HIS A 39 -20.02 27.10 8.74
N LEU A 40 -20.08 28.23 9.44
CA LEU A 40 -20.74 29.45 8.96
C LEU A 40 -20.19 29.92 7.61
N PHE A 41 -18.88 29.81 7.37
CA PHE A 41 -18.27 30.19 6.10
C PHE A 41 -18.52 29.17 5.00
N HIS A 42 -18.54 27.87 5.32
CA HIS A 42 -18.97 26.85 4.36
C HIS A 42 -20.43 27.08 3.94
N LEU A 43 -21.33 27.36 4.90
CA LEU A 43 -22.73 27.69 4.63
C LEU A 43 -22.86 28.95 3.77
N MET A 44 -22.08 29.99 4.06
CA MET A 44 -22.09 31.24 3.29
C MET A 44 -21.76 30.96 1.81
N GLN A 45 -20.71 30.17 1.55
CA GLN A 45 -20.30 29.82 0.19
C GLN A 45 -21.39 29.01 -0.52
N VAL A 46 -21.97 28.01 0.15
CA VAL A 46 -23.06 27.21 -0.42
C VAL A 46 -24.30 28.06 -0.68
N ALA A 47 -24.72 28.91 0.25
CA ALA A 47 -25.91 29.74 0.10
C ALA A 47 -25.81 30.67 -1.11
N VAL A 48 -24.64 31.30 -1.28
CA VAL A 48 -24.35 32.15 -2.44
C VAL A 48 -24.43 31.35 -3.74
N ASP A 49 -23.77 30.20 -3.82
CA ASP A 49 -23.84 29.37 -5.02
C ASP A 49 -25.30 28.94 -5.28
N PHE A 50 -25.90 28.24 -4.33
CA PHE A 50 -27.20 27.57 -4.51
C PHE A 50 -28.34 28.54 -4.76
N TYR A 51 -28.38 29.70 -4.11
CA TYR A 51 -29.55 30.58 -4.14
C TYR A 51 -29.31 31.95 -4.75
N LEU A 52 -28.08 32.49 -4.70
CA LEU A 52 -27.78 33.76 -5.37
C LEU A 52 -27.46 33.57 -6.85
N HIS A 53 -26.68 32.55 -7.19
CA HIS A 53 -26.17 32.35 -8.55
C HIS A 53 -26.93 31.29 -9.35
N ASN A 54 -27.61 30.34 -8.70
CA ASN A 54 -28.44 29.36 -9.41
C ASN A 54 -29.79 29.96 -9.82
N ASP A 55 -30.21 29.72 -11.07
CA ASP A 55 -31.49 30.16 -11.63
C ASP A 55 -32.24 28.93 -12.15
N PRO A 56 -33.41 28.55 -11.61
CA PRO A 56 -34.12 27.36 -12.08
C PRO A 56 -34.59 27.47 -13.54
N MET A 57 -34.64 28.66 -14.13
CA MET A 57 -34.90 28.80 -15.56
C MET A 57 -33.64 28.54 -16.40
N ARG A 58 -32.46 28.81 -15.84
CA ARG A 58 -31.14 28.60 -16.47
C ARG A 58 -30.25 27.77 -15.54
N PRO A 59 -30.66 26.51 -15.27
CA PRO A 59 -30.08 25.71 -14.20
C PRO A 59 -28.59 25.43 -14.44
N ARG A 60 -27.86 25.26 -13.34
CA ARG A 60 -26.46 24.84 -13.35
C ARG A 60 -26.24 23.85 -12.23
N LEU A 61 -25.41 22.85 -12.50
CA LEU A 61 -24.93 21.91 -11.48
C LEU A 61 -23.83 22.59 -10.67
N MET A 62 -24.10 22.82 -9.39
CA MET A 62 -23.18 23.48 -8.46
C MET A 62 -22.67 22.48 -7.43
N PRO A 63 -21.34 22.36 -7.23
CA PRO A 63 -20.80 21.38 -6.31
C PRO A 63 -21.23 21.69 -4.87
N LEU A 64 -21.66 20.66 -4.13
CA LEU A 64 -22.07 20.78 -2.73
C LEU A 64 -20.86 20.77 -1.78
N ALA A 65 -19.90 19.86 -2.01
CA ALA A 65 -18.71 19.73 -1.18
C ALA A 65 -17.46 19.41 -2.01
N ASP A 66 -16.33 19.86 -1.48
CA ASP A 66 -14.98 19.62 -1.96
C ASP A 66 -14.02 19.63 -0.75
N GLN A 67 -12.72 19.79 -1.00
CA GLN A 67 -11.71 19.76 0.08
C GLN A 67 -11.80 20.99 1.00
N CYS A 68 -12.29 22.12 0.48
CA CYS A 68 -12.32 23.41 1.17
C CYS A 68 -13.72 23.83 1.61
N ARG A 69 -14.76 23.14 1.15
CA ARG A 69 -16.16 23.40 1.48
C ARG A 69 -16.88 22.10 1.79
N LYS A 70 -17.53 22.04 2.96
CA LYS A 70 -18.23 20.84 3.43
C LYS A 70 -19.60 21.19 3.95
N LEU A 71 -20.58 20.37 3.59
CA LEU A 71 -21.97 20.64 3.89
C LEU A 71 -22.72 19.33 4.16
N TYR A 72 -23.40 19.31 5.30
CA TYR A 72 -24.63 18.55 5.51
C TYR A 72 -24.58 17.09 5.05
N GLY A 73 -23.71 16.34 5.70
CA GLY A 73 -23.59 14.91 5.53
C GLY A 73 -22.83 14.50 4.28
N ASP A 74 -21.79 15.24 3.91
CA ASP A 74 -20.97 14.93 2.75
C ASP A 74 -20.22 13.61 2.93
N ASN A 75 -20.20 12.81 1.85
CA ASN A 75 -19.37 11.62 1.76
C ASN A 75 -18.11 11.88 0.93
N VAL A 76 -16.96 11.49 1.50
CA VAL A 76 -15.64 11.66 0.89
C VAL A 76 -15.48 10.83 -0.39
N ASP A 77 -16.21 9.72 -0.48
CA ASP A 77 -16.24 8.82 -1.64
C ASP A 77 -17.23 9.27 -2.72
N ALA A 78 -17.87 10.43 -2.56
CA ALA A 78 -18.91 10.90 -3.47
C ALA A 78 -18.70 12.32 -4.01
N VAL A 79 -19.32 12.57 -5.16
CA VAL A 79 -19.45 13.86 -5.81
C VAL A 79 -20.93 14.22 -5.83
N TYR A 80 -21.24 15.44 -5.39
CA TYR A 80 -22.59 15.94 -5.29
C TYR A 80 -22.72 17.25 -6.04
N TYR A 81 -23.71 17.34 -6.91
CA TYR A 81 -24.13 18.61 -7.49
C TYR A 81 -25.57 18.94 -7.13
N PHE A 82 -25.82 20.22 -6.88
CA PHE A 82 -27.13 20.80 -6.65
C PHE A 82 -27.56 21.67 -7.85
N SER A 83 -28.85 21.69 -8.15
CA SER A 83 -29.47 22.73 -8.96
C SER A 83 -30.86 23.06 -8.42
N GLN A 84 -31.23 24.34 -8.46
CA GLN A 84 -32.64 24.71 -8.33
C GLN A 84 -33.40 24.24 -9.58
N VAL A 85 -34.65 23.81 -9.38
CA VAL A 85 -35.60 23.46 -10.45
C VAL A 85 -36.98 24.02 -10.11
N ARG A 86 -37.92 23.95 -11.06
CA ARG A 86 -39.33 24.25 -10.83
C ARG A 86 -40.19 23.13 -11.39
N GLY A 87 -41.17 22.67 -10.62
CA GLY A 87 -42.13 21.65 -11.05
C GLY A 87 -43.01 22.04 -12.23
N ASP A 88 -43.09 23.33 -12.58
CA ASP A 88 -43.80 23.84 -13.76
C ASP A 88 -42.93 23.94 -15.02
N GLN A 89 -41.69 23.43 -14.98
CA GLN A 89 -40.74 23.43 -16.08
C GLN A 89 -40.34 22.00 -16.48
N GLU A 90 -39.70 21.88 -17.64
CA GLU A 90 -39.07 20.64 -18.10
C GLU A 90 -37.56 20.82 -18.17
N TYR A 91 -36.82 19.76 -17.83
CA TYR A 91 -35.37 19.77 -17.80
C TYR A 91 -34.79 18.58 -18.56
N VAL A 92 -33.63 18.78 -19.16
CA VAL A 92 -32.83 17.72 -19.77
C VAL A 92 -31.48 17.69 -19.09
N ILE A 93 -31.08 16.51 -18.62
CA ILE A 93 -29.76 16.25 -18.04
C ILE A 93 -29.05 15.26 -18.95
N SER A 94 -27.86 15.62 -19.42
CA SER A 94 -27.10 14.80 -20.36
C SER A 94 -25.65 14.70 -19.91
N GLY A 95 -25.01 13.60 -20.28
CA GLY A 95 -23.65 13.35 -19.84
C GLY A 95 -23.07 12.05 -20.34
N GLN A 96 -21.92 11.71 -19.77
CA GLN A 96 -21.26 10.43 -19.95
C GLN A 96 -20.83 9.89 -18.60
N ARG A 97 -21.31 8.69 -18.27
CA ARG A 97 -20.96 7.97 -17.05
C ARG A 97 -19.63 7.24 -17.24
N PHE A 98 -18.80 7.25 -16.19
CA PHE A 98 -17.51 6.58 -16.18
C PHE A 98 -17.40 5.58 -15.02
N ASP A 99 -16.55 5.85 -14.03
CA ASP A 99 -16.07 4.82 -13.11
C ASP A 99 -16.92 4.68 -11.83
N SER A 100 -18.00 5.45 -11.71
CA SER A 100 -18.83 5.42 -10.52
C SER A 100 -19.53 4.09 -10.29
N CYS A 101 -19.49 3.61 -9.05
CA CYS A 101 -20.26 2.42 -8.67
C CYS A 101 -21.76 2.74 -8.55
N TYR A 102 -22.10 3.98 -8.22
CA TYR A 102 -23.48 4.46 -8.13
C TYR A 102 -23.58 5.88 -8.67
N LEU A 103 -24.56 6.12 -9.54
CA LEU A 103 -24.96 7.44 -10.03
C LEU A 103 -26.47 7.60 -9.84
N SER A 104 -26.93 8.76 -9.36
CA SER A 104 -28.35 9.07 -9.19
C SER A 104 -28.69 10.54 -9.37
N PHE A 105 -29.95 10.80 -9.67
CA PHE A 105 -30.60 12.10 -9.81
C PHE A 105 -31.86 12.10 -8.93
N CYS A 106 -31.88 12.93 -7.91
CA CYS A 106 -32.94 12.98 -6.92
C CYS A 106 -33.58 14.37 -6.88
N LEU A 107 -34.89 14.44 -7.04
CA LEU A 107 -35.69 15.66 -6.92
C LEU A 107 -36.34 15.74 -5.55
N TYR A 108 -36.45 16.97 -5.07
CA TYR A 108 -37.00 17.28 -3.77
C TYR A 108 -38.10 18.31 -3.89
N GLY A 109 -39.18 18.10 -3.14
CA GLY A 109 -40.38 18.91 -3.11
C GLY A 109 -40.44 19.81 -1.89
N GLY A 110 -41.13 20.93 -2.01
CA GLY A 110 -41.38 21.89 -0.93
C GLY A 110 -41.58 23.29 -1.46
N ASP A 111 -41.37 24.30 -0.61
CA ASP A 111 -41.49 25.70 -1.02
C ASP A 111 -40.19 26.24 -1.65
N PRO A 112 -40.26 27.02 -2.76
CA PRO A 112 -39.09 27.55 -3.46
C PRO A 112 -38.50 28.80 -2.79
N ASN A 113 -38.39 28.78 -1.46
CA ASN A 113 -38.02 29.89 -0.59
C ASN A 113 -36.69 29.65 0.16
N GLY A 114 -35.99 28.55 -0.13
CA GLY A 114 -34.73 28.17 0.52
C GLY A 114 -34.90 27.31 1.77
N GLU A 115 -36.13 26.94 2.15
CA GLU A 115 -36.39 25.99 3.23
C GLU A 115 -35.86 24.59 2.91
N LEU A 116 -35.78 23.76 3.95
CA LEU A 116 -35.51 22.34 3.79
C LEU A 116 -36.63 21.71 2.95
N ALA A 117 -36.27 20.76 2.10
CA ALA A 117 -37.26 20.00 1.35
C ALA A 117 -38.19 19.21 2.29
N ASP A 118 -39.47 19.13 1.94
CA ASP A 118 -40.49 18.39 2.68
C ASP A 118 -40.45 16.90 2.34
N ARG A 119 -40.16 16.57 1.08
CA ARG A 119 -40.18 15.18 0.58
C ARG A 119 -39.25 14.94 -0.61
N VAL A 120 -38.94 13.68 -0.87
CA VAL A 120 -38.33 13.20 -2.12
C VAL A 120 -39.45 13.02 -3.15
N THR A 121 -39.43 13.78 -4.25
CA THR A 121 -40.45 13.68 -5.31
C THR A 121 -40.07 12.65 -6.38
N LEU A 122 -38.77 12.43 -6.58
CA LEU A 122 -38.24 11.48 -7.55
C LEU A 122 -36.84 11.06 -7.12
N ASN A 123 -36.51 9.78 -7.19
CA ASN A 123 -35.14 9.29 -7.15
C ASN A 123 -34.94 8.32 -8.31
N VAL A 124 -34.02 8.63 -9.21
CA VAL A 124 -33.65 7.80 -10.36
C VAL A 124 -32.18 7.49 -10.23
N ASN A 125 -31.81 6.21 -10.26
CA ASN A 125 -30.42 5.81 -10.21
C ASN A 125 -29.98 5.11 -11.50
N HIS A 126 -28.69 4.78 -11.56
CA HIS A 126 -28.06 4.16 -12.71
C HIS A 126 -28.66 2.79 -13.13
N ARG A 127 -29.50 2.16 -12.30
CA ARG A 127 -30.24 0.95 -12.69
C ARG A 127 -31.49 1.26 -13.51
N ASP A 128 -32.02 2.48 -13.40
CA ASP A 128 -33.22 2.93 -14.10
C ASP A 128 -32.90 3.63 -15.43
N ILE A 129 -31.66 4.08 -15.62
CA ILE A 129 -31.22 4.86 -16.77
C ILE A 129 -30.66 3.94 -17.86
N ALA A 130 -31.16 4.08 -19.08
CA ALA A 130 -30.55 3.46 -20.25
C ALA A 130 -29.33 4.28 -20.70
N PHE A 131 -28.17 3.64 -20.72
CA PHE A 131 -26.90 4.19 -21.23
C PHE A 131 -26.60 3.63 -22.61
N ALA A 132 -25.95 4.43 -23.46
CA ALA A 132 -25.31 3.93 -24.67
C ALA A 132 -24.04 3.14 -24.32
N ASP A 133 -23.48 2.41 -25.30
CA ASP A 133 -22.29 1.57 -25.13
C ASP A 133 -21.05 2.34 -24.64
N ASP A 134 -20.96 3.64 -24.97
CA ASP A 134 -19.89 4.53 -24.51
C ASP A 134 -20.17 5.16 -23.14
N GLY A 135 -21.27 4.80 -22.48
CA GLY A 135 -21.71 5.37 -21.21
C GLY A 135 -22.44 6.71 -21.34
N SER A 136 -22.70 7.21 -22.55
CA SER A 136 -23.47 8.44 -22.74
C SER A 136 -24.95 8.24 -22.39
N PHE A 137 -25.59 9.29 -21.88
CA PHE A 137 -27.00 9.28 -21.52
C PHE A 137 -27.62 10.67 -21.64
N GLU A 138 -28.95 10.68 -21.85
CA GLU A 138 -29.81 11.85 -21.71
C GLU A 138 -31.05 11.41 -20.94
N ILE A 139 -31.39 12.13 -19.86
CA ILE A 139 -32.65 11.98 -19.13
C ILE A 139 -33.46 13.26 -19.24
N ARG A 140 -34.78 13.12 -19.32
CA ARG A 140 -35.73 14.24 -19.34
C ARG A 140 -36.63 14.20 -18.11
N LEU A 141 -36.66 15.31 -17.38
CA LEU A 141 -37.60 15.55 -16.30
C LEU A 141 -38.80 16.32 -16.88
N THR A 142 -39.97 15.68 -16.94
CA THR A 142 -41.19 16.22 -17.56
C THR A 142 -42.44 15.80 -16.77
N PRO A 143 -43.52 16.60 -16.73
CA PRO A 143 -44.77 16.19 -16.07
C PRO A 143 -45.43 14.97 -16.74
N ASN A 144 -45.12 14.67 -18.00
CA ASN A 144 -45.77 13.62 -18.79
C ASN A 144 -44.74 12.68 -19.45
N PRO A 145 -44.02 11.84 -18.68
CA PRO A 145 -43.01 10.95 -19.23
C PRO A 145 -43.62 9.86 -20.14
N SER A 146 -42.96 9.58 -21.26
CA SER A 146 -43.39 8.62 -22.28
C SER A 146 -42.27 7.71 -22.81
N GLY A 147 -41.01 8.11 -22.64
CA GLY A 147 -39.81 7.36 -23.05
C GLY A 147 -39.08 6.67 -21.91
N ALA A 148 -38.10 5.82 -22.25
CA ALA A 148 -37.34 5.01 -21.28
C ALA A 148 -36.49 5.85 -20.31
N ASN A 149 -35.96 7.00 -20.75
CA ASN A 149 -35.20 7.94 -19.93
C ASN A 149 -36.01 9.22 -19.63
N GLU A 150 -37.34 9.14 -19.65
CA GLU A 150 -38.21 10.25 -19.27
C GLU A 150 -38.80 9.97 -17.88
N PHE A 151 -38.61 10.90 -16.95
CA PHE A 151 -39.03 10.75 -15.56
C PHE A 151 -39.92 11.92 -15.14
N ARG A 152 -40.86 11.63 -14.24
CA ARG A 152 -41.86 12.59 -13.79
C ARG A 152 -41.23 13.67 -12.91
N ILE A 153 -41.44 14.94 -13.25
CA ILE A 153 -41.23 16.05 -12.32
C ILE A 153 -42.57 16.44 -11.69
N ASP A 154 -42.64 16.44 -10.36
CA ASP A 154 -43.86 16.84 -9.65
C ASP A 154 -43.97 18.37 -9.53
N PRO A 155 -45.19 18.94 -9.48
CA PRO A 155 -45.42 20.38 -9.45
C PRO A 155 -44.75 21.13 -8.30
N ASP A 156 -44.51 20.46 -7.18
CA ASP A 156 -43.85 20.98 -5.97
C ASP A 156 -42.33 20.76 -5.97
N SER A 157 -41.73 20.23 -7.05
CA SER A 157 -40.28 20.02 -7.12
C SER A 157 -39.52 21.36 -7.19
N VAL A 158 -38.57 21.56 -6.26
CA VAL A 158 -37.81 22.81 -6.10
C VAL A 158 -36.30 22.65 -6.23
N SER A 159 -35.76 21.46 -6.00
CA SER A 159 -34.33 21.21 -6.13
C SER A 159 -34.00 19.82 -6.65
N LEU A 160 -32.81 19.71 -7.24
CA LEU A 160 -32.21 18.48 -7.76
C LEU A 160 -30.85 18.27 -7.09
N PHE A 161 -30.60 17.07 -6.58
CA PHE A 161 -29.26 16.58 -6.28
C PHE A 161 -28.85 15.47 -7.23
N THR A 162 -27.61 15.56 -7.71
CA THR A 162 -26.90 14.43 -8.29
C THR A 162 -26.03 13.80 -7.22
N ARG A 163 -25.88 12.48 -7.25
CA ARG A 163 -24.95 11.76 -6.38
C ARG A 163 -24.18 10.75 -7.21
N GLU A 164 -22.88 10.86 -7.16
CA GLU A 164 -21.97 9.92 -7.80
C GLU A 164 -21.00 9.37 -6.75
N TYR A 165 -20.93 8.04 -6.59
CA TYR A 165 -20.08 7.38 -5.59
C TYR A 165 -19.00 6.53 -6.27
N PHE A 166 -17.84 6.44 -5.61
CA PHE A 166 -16.67 5.72 -6.05
C PHE A 166 -16.09 4.87 -4.93
N PHE A 167 -15.43 3.76 -5.28
CA PHE A 167 -14.65 3.00 -4.31
C PHE A 167 -13.28 3.63 -4.03
N ASP A 168 -12.71 4.30 -5.03
CA ASP A 168 -11.50 5.13 -4.92
C ASP A 168 -11.69 6.37 -5.79
N ARG A 169 -12.23 7.44 -5.20
CA ARG A 169 -12.51 8.68 -5.92
C ARG A 169 -11.24 9.31 -6.51
N ALA A 170 -10.10 9.22 -5.82
CA ALA A 170 -8.86 9.84 -6.26
C ALA A 170 -8.27 9.18 -7.51
N ALA A 171 -8.60 7.90 -7.76
CA ALA A 171 -8.18 7.15 -8.94
C ALA A 171 -9.26 7.04 -10.03
N SER A 172 -10.47 7.55 -9.79
CA SER A 172 -11.62 7.39 -10.69
C SER A 172 -11.85 8.61 -11.57
N ARG A 173 -12.46 8.40 -12.75
CA ARG A 173 -12.96 9.47 -13.60
C ARG A 173 -14.40 9.83 -13.21
N GLU A 174 -14.62 11.08 -12.81
CA GLU A 174 -15.94 11.64 -12.50
C GLU A 174 -16.79 11.81 -13.78
N SER A 175 -18.10 11.54 -13.69
CA SER A 175 -19.01 11.68 -14.84
C SER A 175 -19.05 13.12 -15.35
N THR A 176 -19.17 13.27 -16.67
CA THR A 176 -19.48 14.59 -17.24
C THR A 176 -21.00 14.80 -17.18
N LEU A 177 -21.45 15.89 -16.55
CA LEU A 177 -22.86 16.17 -16.35
C LEU A 177 -23.21 17.59 -16.80
N GLN A 178 -24.33 17.74 -17.49
CA GLN A 178 -24.91 19.03 -17.86
C GLN A 178 -26.42 19.02 -17.63
N ILE A 179 -26.96 20.17 -17.22
CA ILE A 179 -28.41 20.38 -17.09
C ILE A 179 -28.82 21.59 -17.91
N ARG A 180 -29.98 21.50 -18.57
CA ARG A 180 -30.62 22.62 -19.24
C ARG A 180 -32.13 22.57 -19.05
N ASN A 181 -32.77 23.74 -19.02
CA ASN A 181 -34.22 23.82 -19.19
C ASN A 181 -34.57 23.46 -20.65
N ALA A 182 -35.61 22.66 -20.87
CA ALA A 182 -36.03 22.23 -22.19
C ALA A 182 -36.70 23.37 -22.98
N SER A 183 -37.32 24.31 -22.29
CA SER A 183 -37.90 25.52 -22.87
C SER A 183 -36.81 26.56 -23.15
N PRO A 184 -36.73 27.13 -24.37
CA PRO A 184 -35.77 28.17 -24.70
C PRO A 184 -35.90 29.39 -23.78
N GLN A 185 -34.80 29.77 -23.14
CA GLN A 185 -34.74 30.99 -22.34
C GLN A 185 -34.09 32.12 -23.13
N GLY A 186 -34.61 33.34 -22.98
CA GLY A 186 -33.95 34.54 -23.51
C GLY A 186 -32.59 34.80 -22.84
N ALA A 187 -31.87 35.82 -23.32
CA ALA A 187 -30.62 36.26 -22.70
C ALA A 187 -30.83 36.61 -21.21
N SER A 188 -29.84 36.30 -20.36
CA SER A 188 -29.87 36.72 -18.96
C SER A 188 -29.70 38.24 -18.89
N LEU A 189 -30.67 38.92 -18.30
CA LEU A 189 -30.57 40.34 -17.96
C LEU A 189 -29.95 40.51 -16.56
N PRO A 190 -29.42 41.70 -16.22
CA PRO A 190 -29.06 42.02 -14.85
C PRO A 190 -30.25 41.82 -13.90
N LEU A 191 -29.98 41.34 -12.68
CA LEU A 191 -31.01 41.19 -11.65
C LEU A 191 -31.61 42.56 -11.32
N ASP A 192 -32.94 42.63 -11.26
CA ASP A 192 -33.61 43.78 -10.65
C ASP A 192 -33.58 43.70 -9.10
N ASP A 193 -33.98 44.79 -8.44
CA ASP A 193 -33.94 44.91 -6.98
C ASP A 193 -34.79 43.84 -6.27
N ALA A 194 -35.95 43.47 -6.85
CA ALA A 194 -36.87 42.49 -6.26
C ALA A 194 -36.37 41.06 -6.44
N GLN A 195 -35.79 40.73 -7.60
CA GLN A 195 -35.16 39.45 -7.88
C GLN A 195 -33.97 39.21 -6.96
N LEU A 196 -33.10 40.22 -6.80
CA LEU A 196 -31.96 40.15 -5.90
C LEU A 196 -32.42 40.00 -4.44
N ALA A 197 -33.40 40.79 -4.00
CA ALA A 197 -33.97 40.69 -2.66
C ALA A 197 -34.54 39.29 -2.37
N ARG A 198 -35.27 38.69 -3.31
CA ARG A 198 -35.80 37.32 -3.16
C ARG A 198 -34.67 36.30 -3.00
N ARG A 199 -33.62 36.37 -3.83
CA ARG A 199 -32.49 35.44 -3.73
C ARG A 199 -31.76 35.55 -2.39
N ILE A 200 -31.56 36.77 -1.90
CA ILE A 200 -30.95 37.00 -0.57
C ILE A 200 -31.83 36.41 0.55
N ARG A 201 -33.15 36.54 0.47
CA ARG A 201 -34.05 35.91 1.46
C ARG A 201 -34.01 34.38 1.40
N ASN A 202 -33.91 33.80 0.21
CA ASN A 202 -33.74 32.35 0.08
C ASN A 202 -32.41 31.89 0.70
N MET A 203 -31.33 32.67 0.54
CA MET A 203 -30.07 32.42 1.24
C MET A 203 -30.24 32.48 2.76
N ALA A 204 -30.94 33.50 3.28
CA ALA A 204 -31.18 33.65 4.70
C ALA A 204 -31.96 32.49 5.29
N MET A 205 -33.01 32.05 4.60
CA MET A 205 -33.81 30.90 5.02
C MET A 205 -32.99 29.61 5.01
N PHE A 206 -32.28 29.32 3.92
CA PHE A 206 -31.39 28.16 3.85
C PHE A 206 -30.34 28.14 4.96
N PHE A 207 -29.71 29.30 5.21
CA PHE A 207 -28.71 29.45 6.25
C PHE A 207 -29.31 29.17 7.63
N GLN A 208 -30.47 29.74 7.93
CA GLN A 208 -31.17 29.55 9.21
C GLN A 208 -31.64 28.10 9.43
N CYS A 209 -32.25 27.48 8.43
CA CYS A 209 -32.68 26.08 8.53
C CYS A 209 -31.48 25.15 8.75
N THR A 210 -30.37 25.38 8.06
CA THR A 210 -29.20 24.51 8.15
C THR A 210 -28.52 24.60 9.51
N THR A 211 -28.38 25.79 10.08
CA THR A 211 -27.81 25.98 11.43
C THR A 211 -28.72 25.45 12.55
N TRP A 212 -30.03 25.35 12.31
CA TRP A 212 -30.92 24.69 13.27
C TRP A 212 -30.67 23.17 13.37
N MET A 213 -30.31 22.54 12.24
CA MET A 213 -30.11 21.10 12.15
C MET A 213 -28.71 20.64 12.56
N ALA A 214 -27.69 21.45 12.26
CA ALA A 214 -26.31 21.19 12.60
C ALA A 214 -25.86 22.21 13.67
N PRO A 215 -25.41 21.77 14.87
CA PRO A 215 -24.93 20.43 15.18
C PRO A 215 -26.02 19.39 15.47
N LEU A 216 -25.70 18.14 15.12
CA LEU A 216 -26.52 16.97 15.43
C LEU A 216 -26.79 16.83 16.94
N PRO A 217 -27.95 16.26 17.35
CA PRO A 217 -28.29 16.11 18.76
C PRO A 217 -27.27 15.28 19.57
N VAL A 218 -27.08 15.63 20.84
CA VAL A 218 -26.18 14.91 21.77
C VAL A 218 -26.76 13.60 22.29
N GLU A 219 -28.05 13.34 22.08
CA GLU A 219 -28.74 12.15 22.61
C GLU A 219 -28.27 10.83 21.98
N PHE A 220 -27.51 10.88 20.89
CA PHE A 220 -26.93 9.67 20.29
C PHE A 220 -25.97 8.96 21.25
N PRO A 221 -25.98 7.61 21.27
CA PRO A 221 -25.09 6.85 22.13
C PRO A 221 -23.62 7.08 21.77
N VAL A 222 -22.78 7.16 22.80
CA VAL A 222 -21.33 7.35 22.66
C VAL A 222 -20.66 5.98 22.60
N ASN A 223 -19.87 5.77 21.55
CA ASN A 223 -19.15 4.52 21.27
C ASN A 223 -20.08 3.31 21.10
N GLU A 224 -21.32 3.53 20.66
CA GLU A 224 -22.32 2.52 20.36
C GLU A 224 -23.20 3.04 19.20
N PHE A 225 -23.65 2.14 18.33
CA PHE A 225 -24.44 2.50 17.15
C PHE A 225 -25.94 2.47 17.41
N CYS A 226 -26.66 3.46 16.88
CA CYS A 226 -28.10 3.40 16.69
C CYS A 226 -28.46 2.28 15.70
N PRO A 227 -29.66 1.67 15.80
CA PRO A 227 -30.15 0.75 14.79
C PRO A 227 -30.14 1.37 13.37
N PRO A 228 -29.80 0.61 12.32
CA PRO A 228 -29.92 1.07 10.94
C PRO A 228 -31.37 1.44 10.60
N PHE A 229 -31.55 2.48 9.80
CA PHE A 229 -32.87 2.91 9.32
C PHE A 229 -32.82 3.34 7.85
N GLU A 230 -33.88 3.02 7.11
CA GLU A 230 -34.11 3.46 5.73
C GLU A 230 -34.46 4.94 5.71
N PHE A 231 -33.99 5.67 4.70
CA PHE A 231 -34.43 7.04 4.50
C PHE A 231 -35.83 7.09 3.88
N ASP A 232 -36.81 7.57 4.65
CA ASP A 232 -38.19 7.71 4.18
C ASP A 232 -38.34 8.92 3.26
N ALA A 233 -39.07 8.74 2.15
CA ALA A 233 -39.33 9.80 1.18
C ALA A 233 -40.05 11.02 1.79
N GLU A 234 -40.86 10.82 2.84
CA GLU A 234 -41.65 11.85 3.51
C GLU A 234 -40.96 12.43 4.77
N GLN A 235 -39.74 11.99 5.09
CA GLN A 235 -38.99 12.46 6.26
C GLN A 235 -38.48 13.90 6.13
N GLY A 236 -38.41 14.43 4.90
CA GLY A 236 -37.81 15.72 4.60
C GLY A 236 -36.28 15.71 4.57
N GLY A 237 -35.71 16.78 4.01
CA GLY A 237 -34.27 16.92 3.79
C GLY A 237 -33.75 16.33 2.49
N TRP A 238 -32.42 16.31 2.34
CA TRP A 238 -31.74 15.92 1.10
C TRP A 238 -31.12 14.51 1.14
N GLY A 239 -31.78 13.56 1.80
CA GLY A 239 -31.41 12.14 1.70
C GLY A 239 -31.86 11.52 0.38
N THR A 240 -31.47 10.27 0.12
CA THR A 240 -32.01 9.47 -0.99
C THR A 240 -32.62 8.20 -0.40
N VAL A 241 -33.74 7.78 -0.97
CA VAL A 241 -34.45 6.55 -0.57
C VAL A 241 -33.64 5.28 -0.82
N ASP A 242 -32.57 5.37 -1.62
CA ASP A 242 -31.65 4.26 -1.86
C ASP A 242 -30.70 4.00 -0.67
N ASN A 243 -30.68 4.88 0.32
CA ASN A 243 -29.80 4.79 1.48
C ASN A 243 -30.47 4.17 2.71
N ILE A 244 -29.68 3.32 3.37
CA ILE A 244 -29.87 2.94 4.77
C ILE A 244 -28.74 3.59 5.57
N TYR A 245 -29.08 4.22 6.69
CA TYR A 245 -28.13 4.94 7.53
C TYR A 245 -28.01 4.34 8.92
N CYS A 246 -26.84 4.50 9.53
CA CYS A 246 -26.56 4.11 10.90
C CYS A 246 -25.52 5.07 11.50
N PHE A 247 -25.68 5.42 12.77
CA PHE A 247 -24.94 6.51 13.41
C PHE A 247 -24.39 6.06 14.76
N SER A 248 -23.24 6.61 15.14
CA SER A 248 -22.70 6.53 16.50
C SER A 248 -22.02 7.88 16.81
N ARG A 249 -22.10 8.36 18.04
CA ARG A 249 -21.08 9.31 18.51
C ARG A 249 -19.83 8.52 18.85
N PHE A 250 -18.65 9.10 18.67
CA PHE A 250 -17.43 8.54 19.24
C PHE A 250 -16.81 9.52 20.22
N ARG A 251 -16.15 8.97 21.25
CA ARG A 251 -15.28 9.73 22.15
C ARG A 251 -14.11 8.84 22.55
N LEU A 252 -12.90 9.25 22.18
CA LEU A 252 -11.68 8.47 22.33
C LEU A 252 -10.53 9.30 22.89
N GLU A 253 -9.90 8.79 23.96
CA GLU A 253 -8.61 9.28 24.43
C GLU A 253 -7.48 8.86 23.47
N PRO A 254 -6.31 9.54 23.47
CA PRO A 254 -5.20 9.26 22.55
C PRO A 254 -4.66 7.82 22.54
N HIS A 255 -4.93 7.05 23.60
CA HIS A 255 -4.50 5.67 23.79
C HIS A 255 -5.64 4.65 23.55
N GLN A 256 -6.82 5.11 23.15
CA GLN A 256 -8.00 4.28 22.91
C GLN A 256 -8.23 4.04 21.42
N TYR A 257 -8.98 2.99 21.13
CA TYR A 257 -9.57 2.71 19.83
C TYR A 257 -11.00 2.21 20.02
N LEU A 258 -11.83 2.37 19.00
CA LEU A 258 -13.14 1.73 18.91
C LEU A 258 -13.06 0.61 17.88
N LYS A 259 -13.24 -0.65 18.30
CA LYS A 259 -13.36 -1.79 17.41
C LYS A 259 -14.83 -1.95 17.02
N ILE A 260 -15.11 -1.86 15.73
CA ILE A 260 -16.45 -1.89 15.17
C ILE A 260 -16.58 -3.19 14.37
N THR A 261 -17.58 -3.99 14.69
CA THR A 261 -17.79 -5.29 14.06
C THR A 261 -19.20 -5.42 13.52
N PHE A 262 -19.31 -5.86 12.27
CA PHE A 262 -20.60 -6.09 11.60
C PHE A 262 -20.44 -6.96 10.35
N ARG A 263 -21.55 -7.49 9.86
CA ARG A 263 -21.72 -8.07 8.53
C ARG A 263 -22.57 -7.12 7.70
N SER A 264 -22.25 -7.04 6.41
CA SER A 264 -23.08 -6.29 5.46
C SER A 264 -23.85 -7.26 4.59
N PRO A 265 -25.14 -6.99 4.28
CA PRO A 265 -25.80 -7.59 3.13
C PRO A 265 -25.11 -7.14 1.83
N GLU A 266 -25.47 -7.76 0.71
CA GLU A 266 -25.05 -7.28 -0.60
C GLU A 266 -25.62 -5.87 -0.83
N ALA A 267 -24.73 -4.95 -1.21
CA ALA A 267 -25.06 -3.56 -1.43
C ALA A 267 -24.18 -3.02 -2.56
N CYS A 268 -24.71 -2.05 -3.32
CA CYS A 268 -23.96 -1.39 -4.38
C CYS A 268 -22.73 -0.66 -3.82
N TYR A 269 -22.89 -0.06 -2.64
CA TYR A 269 -21.84 0.58 -1.88
C TYR A 269 -22.21 0.52 -0.40
N TRP A 270 -21.22 0.30 0.46
CA TRP A 270 -21.34 0.73 1.85
C TRP A 270 -20.07 1.43 2.29
N GLY A 271 -20.21 2.40 3.20
CA GLY A 271 -19.07 3.09 3.76
C GLY A 271 -19.33 3.56 5.19
N LEU A 272 -18.27 3.54 6.00
CA LEU A 272 -18.24 4.07 7.35
C LEU A 272 -17.23 5.20 7.41
N GLN A 273 -17.66 6.39 7.80
CA GLN A 273 -16.79 7.57 7.86
C GLN A 273 -16.95 8.39 9.13
N THR A 274 -15.98 9.24 9.43
CA THR A 274 -16.10 10.24 10.50
C THR A 274 -16.62 11.58 10.01
N TRP A 275 -17.47 12.19 10.82
CA TRP A 275 -17.89 13.59 10.73
C TRP A 275 -17.57 14.34 12.03
N ASN A 276 -17.43 15.65 11.94
CA ASN A 276 -17.63 16.51 13.10
C ASN A 276 -19.13 16.62 13.44
N TYR A 277 -19.48 17.30 14.54
CA TYR A 277 -20.87 17.45 14.97
C TYR A 277 -21.75 18.23 13.98
N LEU A 278 -21.14 18.99 13.08
CA LEU A 278 -21.81 19.81 12.06
C LEU A 278 -22.09 19.01 10.77
N MET A 279 -21.96 17.68 10.83
CA MET A 279 -22.15 16.75 9.71
C MET A 279 -21.18 17.02 8.56
N GLN A 280 -19.96 17.44 8.86
CA GLN A 280 -18.92 17.68 7.86
C GLN A 280 -17.88 16.58 7.94
N SER A 281 -17.47 16.04 6.79
CA SER A 281 -16.31 15.15 6.73
C SER A 281 -15.11 15.75 7.44
N THR A 282 -14.34 14.93 8.15
CA THR A 282 -13.07 15.37 8.73
C THR A 282 -12.01 15.49 7.61
N ASN A 283 -10.75 15.72 7.96
CA ASN A 283 -9.68 15.95 6.98
C ASN A 283 -9.33 14.65 6.21
N TYR A 284 -10.04 14.39 5.11
CA TYR A 284 -9.80 13.25 4.23
C TYR A 284 -8.64 13.42 3.27
N VAL A 285 -8.02 14.60 3.22
CA VAL A 285 -6.84 14.85 2.36
C VAL A 285 -5.61 14.19 2.99
N ASP A 286 -5.46 14.34 4.31
CA ASP A 286 -4.28 13.85 5.03
C ASP A 286 -4.54 12.56 5.83
N PHE A 287 -5.80 12.21 6.09
CA PHE A 287 -6.16 11.08 6.93
C PHE A 287 -7.18 10.14 6.25
N PRO A 288 -7.09 8.81 6.48
CA PRO A 288 -8.10 7.86 6.04
C PRO A 288 -9.32 7.94 6.96
N VAL A 289 -10.29 8.78 6.61
CA VAL A 289 -11.47 9.07 7.46
C VAL A 289 -12.72 8.31 7.03
N CYS A 290 -12.60 7.42 6.05
CA CYS A 290 -13.64 6.54 5.53
C CYS A 290 -13.04 5.17 5.21
N VAL A 291 -13.83 4.11 5.38
CA VAL A 291 -13.59 2.77 4.84
C VAL A 291 -14.87 2.32 4.14
N ASN A 292 -14.74 1.79 2.92
CA ASN A 292 -15.86 1.27 2.14
C ASN A 292 -15.72 -0.22 1.77
N ASN A 293 -16.77 -0.78 1.18
CA ASN A 293 -16.89 -2.22 0.89
C ASN A 293 -15.87 -2.78 -0.10
N ALA A 294 -15.25 -1.94 -0.94
CA ALA A 294 -14.18 -2.38 -1.83
C ALA A 294 -12.79 -2.33 -1.17
N GLN A 295 -12.62 -1.47 -0.17
CA GLN A 295 -11.38 -1.30 0.59
C GLN A 295 -11.30 -2.23 1.81
N ALA A 296 -12.45 -2.54 2.40
CA ALA A 296 -12.53 -3.32 3.63
C ALA A 296 -12.20 -4.80 3.41
N VAL A 297 -11.33 -5.33 4.26
CA VAL A 297 -11.00 -6.75 4.28
C VAL A 297 -11.88 -7.45 5.30
N ALA A 298 -12.69 -8.40 4.85
CA ALA A 298 -13.49 -9.25 5.74
C ALA A 298 -12.63 -10.33 6.42
N GLU A 299 -13.05 -10.75 7.61
CA GLU A 299 -12.55 -11.96 8.25
C GLU A 299 -13.01 -13.21 7.49
N ALA A 300 -12.42 -14.37 7.81
CA ALA A 300 -12.73 -15.65 7.18
C ALA A 300 -14.21 -16.07 7.28
N ASP A 301 -14.97 -15.51 8.21
CA ASP A 301 -16.40 -15.77 8.43
C ASP A 301 -17.33 -14.67 7.88
N GLY A 302 -16.79 -13.79 7.02
CA GLY A 302 -17.51 -12.72 6.33
C GLY A 302 -17.83 -11.49 7.18
N ARG A 303 -17.39 -11.43 8.45
CA ARG A 303 -17.53 -10.24 9.29
C ARG A 303 -16.44 -9.22 8.96
N TYR A 304 -16.78 -7.94 9.06
CA TYR A 304 -15.80 -6.85 9.03
C TYR A 304 -15.42 -6.46 10.45
N GLU A 305 -14.12 -6.22 10.65
CA GLU A 305 -13.59 -5.56 11.85
C GLU A 305 -12.93 -4.24 11.42
N ILE A 306 -13.51 -3.12 11.84
CA ILE A 306 -13.04 -1.76 11.53
C ILE A 306 -12.55 -1.11 12.83
N TYR A 307 -11.44 -0.39 12.76
CA TYR A 307 -10.85 0.30 13.92
C TYR A 307 -10.94 1.81 13.72
N LEU A 308 -11.61 2.52 14.63
CA LEU A 308 -11.53 3.98 14.73
C LEU A 308 -10.50 4.35 15.81
N SER A 309 -9.50 5.17 15.47
CA SER A 309 -8.47 5.60 16.44
C SER A 309 -7.63 6.79 16.00
N HIS A 310 -7.01 7.46 16.97
CA HIS A 310 -6.00 8.51 16.74
C HIS A 310 -4.71 7.96 16.12
N ARG A 311 -4.36 6.72 16.45
CA ARG A 311 -3.18 6.03 15.94
C ARG A 311 -3.57 5.10 14.79
N PRO A 312 -2.70 4.91 13.78
CA PRO A 312 -2.93 3.94 12.72
C PRO A 312 -3.18 2.53 13.25
N ALA A 313 -4.16 1.84 12.66
CA ALA A 313 -4.32 0.39 12.77
C ALA A 313 -3.96 -0.27 11.43
N PRO A 314 -3.47 -1.53 11.43
CA PRO A 314 -2.88 -2.14 10.23
C PRO A 314 -3.89 -2.51 9.14
N ARG A 315 -5.19 -2.60 9.46
CA ARG A 315 -6.26 -2.90 8.50
C ARG A 315 -7.55 -2.18 8.88
N ASN A 316 -8.41 -1.94 7.89
CA ASN A 316 -9.75 -1.37 8.06
C ASN A 316 -9.77 -0.21 9.07
N TRP A 317 -8.84 0.73 8.91
CA TRP A 317 -8.61 1.79 9.86
C TRP A 317 -9.29 3.08 9.40
N ILE A 318 -10.02 3.69 10.33
CA ILE A 318 -10.55 5.04 10.22
C ILE A 318 -9.80 5.91 11.23
N SER A 319 -9.15 6.95 10.74
CA SER A 319 -8.53 7.96 11.58
C SER A 319 -9.59 8.86 12.19
N THR A 320 -9.39 9.23 13.45
CA THR A 320 -10.16 10.34 14.06
C THR A 320 -9.77 11.71 13.48
N ALA A 321 -8.71 11.80 12.66
CA ALA A 321 -8.14 13.05 12.15
C ALA A 321 -7.84 14.07 13.27
N GLY A 322 -7.50 13.59 14.46
CA GLY A 322 -7.20 14.40 15.64
C GLY A 322 -8.41 14.77 16.50
N TYR A 323 -9.63 14.46 16.07
CA TYR A 323 -10.84 14.71 16.85
C TYR A 323 -10.92 13.75 18.04
N ARG A 324 -11.12 14.29 19.26
CA ARG A 324 -11.39 13.46 20.45
C ARG A 324 -12.79 12.91 20.44
N GLU A 325 -13.72 13.67 19.89
CA GLU A 325 -15.11 13.29 19.75
C GLU A 325 -15.70 13.79 18.43
N GLY A 326 -16.75 13.11 17.98
CA GLY A 326 -17.42 13.39 16.71
C GLY A 326 -18.46 12.32 16.41
N ILE A 327 -18.78 12.18 15.12
CA ILE A 327 -19.80 11.26 14.63
C ILE A 327 -19.15 10.20 13.74
N LEU A 328 -19.54 8.95 13.92
CA LEU A 328 -19.35 7.87 12.96
C LEU A 328 -20.65 7.68 12.20
N PHE A 329 -20.57 7.68 10.88
CA PHE A 329 -21.71 7.57 10.00
C PHE A 329 -21.49 6.42 9.02
N ALA A 330 -22.35 5.41 9.11
CA ALA A 330 -22.39 4.30 8.19
C ALA A 330 -23.56 4.49 7.21
N ARG A 331 -23.33 4.12 5.95
CA ARG A 331 -24.36 4.10 4.92
C ARG A 331 -24.24 2.91 4.01
N TRP A 332 -25.39 2.41 3.56
CA TRP A 332 -25.51 1.38 2.54
C TRP A 332 -26.42 1.90 1.43
N LEU A 333 -25.92 1.87 0.19
CA LEU A 333 -26.67 2.20 -1.01
C LEU A 333 -27.15 0.93 -1.69
N LEU A 334 -28.46 0.87 -1.98
CA LEU A 334 -29.09 -0.24 -2.69
C LEU A 334 -28.75 -1.59 -2.03
N ALA A 335 -28.83 -1.64 -0.70
CA ALA A 335 -28.72 -2.89 0.05
C ALA A 335 -29.96 -3.76 -0.19
N GLU A 336 -29.76 -5.07 -0.32
CA GLU A 336 -30.88 -6.00 -0.54
C GLU A 336 -31.77 -6.18 0.70
N GLU A 337 -31.21 -5.98 1.89
CA GLU A 337 -31.89 -6.13 3.18
C GLU A 337 -31.38 -5.09 4.19
N LEU A 338 -32.12 -4.90 5.30
CA LEU A 338 -31.69 -4.06 6.41
C LEU A 338 -30.41 -4.65 7.05
N PRO A 339 -29.28 -3.92 7.10
CA PRO A 339 -28.05 -4.41 7.71
C PRO A 339 -28.19 -4.67 9.21
N GLU A 340 -27.32 -5.51 9.77
CA GLU A 340 -27.22 -5.64 11.23
C GLU A 340 -26.63 -4.37 11.85
N THR A 341 -27.06 -4.03 13.06
CA THR A 341 -26.50 -2.92 13.82
C THR A 341 -25.02 -3.20 14.11
N PRO A 342 -24.09 -2.32 13.71
CA PRO A 342 -22.68 -2.49 14.04
C PRO A 342 -22.45 -2.50 15.55
N HIS A 343 -21.67 -3.47 16.03
CA HIS A 343 -21.29 -3.54 17.43
C HIS A 343 -19.95 -2.84 17.64
N ALA A 344 -19.88 -1.95 18.63
CA ALA A 344 -18.69 -1.18 18.95
C ALA A 344 -18.15 -1.53 20.34
N GLU A 345 -16.84 -1.80 20.42
CA GLU A 345 -16.13 -2.14 21.65
C GLU A 345 -14.96 -1.18 21.86
N LEU A 346 -14.92 -0.52 23.03
CA LEU A 346 -13.84 0.39 23.39
C LEU A 346 -12.61 -0.38 23.89
N GLY A 347 -11.52 -0.27 23.15
CA GLY A 347 -10.22 -0.86 23.50
C GLY A 347 -9.18 0.17 23.92
N ARG A 348 -8.05 -0.33 24.44
CA ARG A 348 -6.85 0.47 24.74
C ARG A 348 -5.65 -0.15 24.05
N TRP A 349 -4.79 0.69 23.48
CA TRP A 349 -3.48 0.27 22.99
C TRP A 349 -2.58 -0.12 24.17
N CYS A 350 -2.06 -1.34 24.18
CA CYS A 350 -0.91 -1.76 25.00
C CYS A 350 0.30 -1.97 24.10
N ASP A 351 1.54 -1.84 24.57
CA ASP A 351 2.74 -1.90 23.70
C ASP A 351 2.84 -3.18 22.82
N ASP A 352 2.03 -4.21 23.11
CA ASP A 352 1.93 -5.50 22.43
C ASP A 352 0.59 -5.78 21.72
N TRP A 353 -0.32 -4.79 21.58
CA TRP A 353 -1.70 -5.01 21.10
C TRP A 353 -1.79 -5.55 19.66
N TRP A 354 -0.82 -5.19 18.82
CA TRP A 354 -0.71 -5.66 17.43
C TRP A 354 -0.30 -7.13 17.34
N ARG A 355 0.27 -7.72 18.41
CA ARG A 355 0.70 -9.12 18.45
C ARG A 355 -0.47 -10.12 18.37
N GLY A 356 -1.70 -9.65 18.58
CA GLY A 356 -2.92 -10.47 18.48
C GLY A 356 -3.75 -10.21 17.21
N LEU A 357 -3.37 -9.23 16.39
CA LEU A 357 -4.04 -9.03 15.11
C LEU A 357 -3.48 -10.01 14.08
N PRO A 358 -4.33 -10.59 13.21
CA PRO A 358 -3.85 -11.20 11.99
C PRO A 358 -3.10 -10.10 11.22
N VAL A 359 -1.77 -10.16 11.23
CA VAL A 359 -0.95 -9.47 10.23
C VAL A 359 -1.56 -9.89 8.91
N GLY A 360 -1.97 -8.92 8.09
CA GLY A 360 -2.46 -9.15 6.73
C GLY A 360 -1.40 -9.96 6.00
N THR A 361 -1.48 -11.27 6.14
CA THR A 361 -0.54 -12.21 5.61
C THR A 361 -0.94 -12.28 4.16
N PRO A 362 -0.01 -12.09 3.21
CA PRO A 362 -0.19 -12.68 1.89
C PRO A 362 -0.60 -14.12 2.15
N ALA A 363 -1.78 -14.51 1.64
CA ALA A 363 -2.48 -15.72 2.02
C ALA A 363 -1.51 -16.89 2.30
N THR A 364 -1.72 -17.61 3.40
CA THR A 364 -1.12 -18.94 3.61
C THR A 364 -1.09 -19.70 2.28
N LEU A 365 0.07 -20.29 1.94
CA LEU A 365 0.33 -20.91 0.64
C LEU A 365 -0.92 -21.62 0.11
N GLY A 366 -1.60 -21.03 -0.87
CA GLY A 366 -2.95 -21.45 -1.24
C GLY A 366 -2.96 -22.94 -1.57
N GLU A 367 -4.01 -23.67 -1.17
CA GLU A 367 -4.13 -25.12 -1.42
C GLU A 367 -3.89 -25.47 -2.90
N THR A 368 -4.21 -24.54 -3.81
CA THR A 368 -3.90 -24.61 -5.24
C THR A 368 -2.39 -24.73 -5.54
N LEU A 369 -1.51 -23.97 -4.87
CA LEU A 369 -0.06 -24.03 -5.12
C LEU A 369 0.56 -25.34 -4.56
N LYS A 370 0.11 -25.79 -3.38
CA LYS A 370 0.52 -27.10 -2.84
C LYS A 370 0.11 -28.25 -3.77
N ALA A 371 -1.10 -28.19 -4.32
CA ALA A 371 -1.58 -29.16 -5.30
C ALA A 371 -0.71 -29.16 -6.58
N ARG A 372 -0.34 -27.98 -7.09
CA ARG A 372 0.55 -27.85 -8.26
C ARG A 372 1.95 -28.40 -7.98
N LEU A 373 2.52 -28.14 -6.80
CA LEU A 373 3.80 -28.71 -6.39
C LEU A 373 3.75 -30.25 -6.36
N ARG A 374 2.72 -30.83 -5.76
CA ARG A 374 2.49 -32.30 -5.77
C ARG A 374 2.25 -32.84 -7.17
N GLY A 375 1.57 -32.09 -8.03
CA GLY A 375 1.37 -32.47 -9.43
C GLY A 375 2.67 -32.54 -10.23
N ALA A 376 3.59 -31.58 -10.01
CA ALA A 376 4.85 -31.49 -10.75
C ALA A 376 5.96 -32.40 -10.19
N PHE A 377 6.04 -32.58 -8.87
CA PHE A 377 7.12 -33.32 -8.19
C PHE A 377 6.67 -34.63 -7.54
N GLY A 378 5.37 -34.95 -7.60
CA GLY A 378 4.80 -36.14 -6.97
C GLY A 378 4.40 -35.91 -5.51
N SER A 379 3.71 -36.89 -4.92
CA SER A 379 3.14 -36.79 -3.57
C SER A 379 4.17 -36.84 -2.43
N GLN A 380 5.43 -37.17 -2.74
CA GLN A 380 6.52 -37.33 -1.76
C GLN A 380 7.23 -36.00 -1.44
N ILE A 381 6.90 -34.92 -2.14
CA ILE A 381 7.49 -33.60 -1.88
C ILE A 381 7.07 -33.09 -0.49
N GLY A 382 8.05 -32.77 0.34
CA GLY A 382 7.81 -32.13 1.63
C GLY A 382 7.75 -30.62 1.50
N THR A 383 6.85 -29.98 2.26
CA THR A 383 6.69 -28.52 2.29
C THR A 383 6.69 -28.05 3.74
N GLU A 384 7.61 -27.16 4.09
CA GLU A 384 7.68 -26.52 5.41
C GLU A 384 7.67 -25.00 5.23
N GLY A 385 6.68 -24.34 5.83
CA GLY A 385 6.55 -22.88 5.82
C GLY A 385 5.10 -22.41 6.04
N PRO A 386 4.86 -21.08 6.06
CA PRO A 386 5.87 -20.03 5.90
C PRO A 386 6.91 -20.05 7.04
N LEU A 387 8.17 -19.75 6.72
CA LEU A 387 9.27 -19.78 7.70
C LEU A 387 9.39 -18.45 8.48
N ALA A 388 8.87 -17.37 7.92
CA ALA A 388 8.85 -16.03 8.50
C ALA A 388 7.42 -15.62 8.91
N ARG A 389 7.32 -14.74 9.91
CA ARG A 389 6.04 -14.15 10.34
C ARG A 389 5.36 -13.32 9.25
N SER A 390 6.15 -12.74 8.35
CA SER A 390 5.66 -11.98 7.20
C SER A 390 4.92 -12.82 6.15
N GLY A 391 5.02 -14.16 6.24
CA GLY A 391 4.57 -15.08 5.19
C GLY A 391 5.69 -15.50 4.23
N ALA A 392 6.89 -14.93 4.36
CA ALA A 392 8.05 -15.32 3.56
C ALA A 392 8.68 -16.65 3.99
N GLY A 393 9.46 -17.25 3.09
CA GLY A 393 10.22 -18.47 3.30
C GLY A 393 9.37 -19.72 3.10
N LEU A 394 9.78 -20.58 2.16
CA LEU A 394 9.28 -21.93 2.02
C LEU A 394 10.44 -22.89 1.82
N ARG A 395 10.42 -24.01 2.54
CA ARG A 395 11.38 -25.11 2.38
C ARG A 395 10.69 -26.29 1.71
N LEU A 396 11.30 -26.77 0.62
CA LEU A 396 10.90 -27.96 -0.11
C LEU A 396 11.92 -29.07 0.09
N SER A 397 11.46 -30.30 0.27
CA SER A 397 12.31 -31.50 0.36
C SER A 397 11.87 -32.57 -0.63
N GLY A 398 12.80 -33.44 -1.04
CA GLY A 398 12.53 -34.51 -2.01
C GLY A 398 12.71 -34.10 -3.48
N ILE A 399 13.41 -32.99 -3.76
CA ILE A 399 13.82 -32.58 -5.11
C ILE A 399 15.32 -32.81 -5.22
N ASP A 400 15.75 -33.68 -6.14
CA ASP A 400 17.17 -33.86 -6.50
C ASP A 400 17.47 -33.01 -7.74
N LEU A 401 18.39 -32.07 -7.61
CA LEU A 401 18.76 -31.16 -8.68
C LEU A 401 19.94 -31.70 -9.51
N CYS A 402 20.44 -32.92 -9.27
CA CYS A 402 21.32 -33.61 -10.22
C CYS A 402 20.55 -33.91 -11.51
N ASP A 403 19.26 -34.24 -11.39
CA ASP A 403 18.35 -34.40 -12.52
C ASP A 403 17.93 -33.03 -13.11
N PRO A 404 17.87 -32.89 -14.45
CA PRO A 404 17.30 -31.70 -15.08
C PRO A 404 15.81 -31.54 -14.77
N LEU A 405 15.38 -30.30 -14.51
CA LEU A 405 13.98 -29.98 -14.25
C LEU A 405 13.18 -29.91 -15.55
N ARG A 406 11.94 -30.40 -15.51
CA ARG A 406 10.97 -30.23 -16.60
C ARG A 406 10.35 -28.82 -16.58
N PRO A 407 9.83 -28.31 -17.71
CA PRO A 407 9.22 -26.98 -17.76
C PRO A 407 8.08 -26.74 -16.75
N ASP A 408 7.25 -27.74 -16.48
CA ASP A 408 6.17 -27.68 -15.49
C ASP A 408 6.71 -27.51 -14.05
N GLN A 409 7.80 -28.22 -13.74
CA GLN A 409 8.50 -28.12 -12.45
C GLN A 409 9.15 -26.75 -12.27
N VAL A 410 9.81 -26.23 -13.29
CA VAL A 410 10.41 -24.88 -13.24
C VAL A 410 9.32 -23.82 -13.06
N SER A 411 8.22 -23.93 -13.81
CA SER A 411 7.11 -22.98 -13.73
C SER A 411 6.51 -22.88 -12.33
N VAL A 412 6.29 -24.02 -11.66
CA VAL A 412 5.75 -24.01 -10.29
C VAL A 412 6.78 -23.52 -9.27
N LEU A 413 8.08 -23.77 -9.45
CA LEU A 413 9.12 -23.23 -8.56
C LEU A 413 9.21 -21.70 -8.67
N LEU A 414 9.10 -21.15 -9.88
CA LEU A 414 9.07 -19.70 -10.10
C LEU A 414 7.86 -19.05 -9.42
N ASP A 415 6.67 -19.65 -9.53
CA ASP A 415 5.48 -19.17 -8.79
C ASP A 415 5.67 -19.31 -7.28
N THR A 416 6.33 -20.39 -6.84
CA THR A 416 6.60 -20.62 -5.43
C THR A 416 7.50 -19.54 -4.86
N LEU A 417 8.61 -19.21 -5.52
CA LEU A 417 9.49 -18.12 -5.09
C LEU A 417 8.77 -16.78 -5.08
N SER A 418 8.00 -16.47 -6.14
CA SER A 418 7.22 -15.24 -6.22
C SER A 418 6.22 -15.10 -5.07
N GLN A 419 5.63 -16.22 -4.61
CA GLN A 419 4.72 -16.23 -3.47
C GLN A 419 5.43 -16.20 -2.11
N SER A 420 6.53 -16.94 -1.96
CA SER A 420 7.22 -17.10 -0.67
C SER A 420 8.41 -16.16 -0.47
N ARG A 421 8.84 -15.41 -1.49
CA ARG A 421 10.00 -14.50 -1.55
C ARG A 421 11.36 -15.17 -1.35
N ILE A 422 11.42 -16.21 -0.53
CA ILE A 422 12.58 -17.03 -0.21
C ILE A 422 12.15 -18.49 -0.37
N LEU A 423 12.93 -19.27 -1.11
CA LEU A 423 12.68 -20.67 -1.40
C LEU A 423 13.94 -21.50 -1.14
N THR A 424 13.83 -22.52 -0.30
CA THR A 424 14.92 -23.46 -0.01
C THR A 424 14.59 -24.83 -0.58
N LEU A 425 15.45 -25.34 -1.45
CA LEU A 425 15.46 -26.72 -1.92
C LEU A 425 16.46 -27.50 -1.08
N SER A 426 15.95 -28.31 -0.17
CA SER A 426 16.75 -28.93 0.89
C SER A 426 17.34 -30.28 0.50
N GLY A 427 18.50 -30.59 1.10
CA GLY A 427 19.05 -31.94 1.12
C GLY A 427 19.73 -32.39 -0.18
N GLN A 428 20.33 -31.49 -0.96
CA GLN A 428 21.16 -31.87 -2.09
C GLN A 428 22.38 -32.67 -1.59
N ASN A 429 22.63 -33.84 -2.18
CA ASN A 429 23.73 -34.71 -1.80
C ASN A 429 25.07 -34.14 -2.29
N LEU A 430 25.83 -33.48 -1.43
CA LEU A 430 27.09 -32.82 -1.78
C LEU A 430 28.23 -33.75 -2.25
N ASP A 431 28.09 -35.07 -2.08
CA ASP A 431 29.04 -36.03 -2.66
C ASP A 431 28.84 -36.22 -4.17
N ALA A 432 27.63 -35.96 -4.68
CA ALA A 432 27.26 -36.08 -6.10
C ALA A 432 26.92 -34.73 -6.75
N PHE A 433 26.36 -33.79 -5.98
CA PHE A 433 25.91 -32.49 -6.45
C PHE A 433 27.11 -31.53 -6.62
N THR A 434 27.34 -31.07 -7.84
CA THR A 434 28.47 -30.21 -8.19
C THR A 434 28.03 -28.77 -8.44
N VAL A 435 29.00 -27.87 -8.60
CA VAL A 435 28.72 -26.48 -8.98
C VAL A 435 28.14 -26.38 -10.40
N ALA A 436 28.42 -27.36 -11.27
CA ALA A 436 27.80 -27.41 -12.59
C ALA A 436 26.27 -27.61 -12.48
N HIS A 437 25.81 -28.51 -11.60
CA HIS A 437 24.37 -28.68 -11.34
C HIS A 437 23.74 -27.41 -10.77
N PHE A 438 24.46 -26.73 -9.88
CA PHE A 438 24.02 -25.46 -9.30
C PHE A 438 23.89 -24.35 -10.36
N GLU A 439 24.88 -24.20 -11.24
CA GLU A 439 24.84 -23.19 -12.31
C GLU A 439 23.80 -23.52 -13.38
N ARG A 440 23.63 -24.80 -13.75
CA ARG A 440 22.52 -25.25 -14.61
C ARG A 440 21.17 -24.86 -14.02
N PHE A 441 20.97 -25.14 -12.73
CA PHE A 441 19.75 -24.74 -12.04
C PHE A 441 19.55 -23.22 -12.03
N ALA A 442 20.62 -22.44 -11.81
CA ALA A 442 20.57 -20.98 -11.82
C ALA A 442 20.06 -20.40 -13.16
N ASN A 443 20.38 -21.04 -14.28
CA ASN A 443 19.94 -20.60 -15.62
C ASN A 443 18.41 -20.57 -15.79
N HIS A 444 17.63 -21.28 -14.97
CA HIS A 444 16.18 -21.18 -15.00
C HIS A 444 15.63 -19.84 -14.49
N TRP A 445 16.41 -19.11 -13.68
CA TRP A 445 15.97 -17.89 -12.99
C TRP A 445 16.44 -16.59 -13.67
N GLY A 446 17.29 -16.72 -14.68
CA GLY A 446 17.90 -15.62 -15.42
C GLY A 446 19.26 -16.05 -15.96
N ALA A 447 19.93 -15.18 -16.71
CA ALA A 447 21.32 -15.40 -17.13
C ALA A 447 22.27 -15.22 -15.92
N PRO A 448 23.11 -16.21 -15.59
CA PRO A 448 24.09 -16.09 -14.52
C PRO A 448 25.14 -15.01 -14.82
N LEU A 449 25.52 -14.26 -13.77
CA LEU A 449 26.47 -13.17 -13.89
C LEU A 449 27.83 -13.53 -13.31
N PRO A 450 28.94 -13.30 -14.04
CA PRO A 450 30.26 -13.40 -13.46
C PRO A 450 30.43 -12.45 -12.28
N HIS A 451 30.95 -12.96 -11.17
CA HIS A 451 31.04 -12.17 -9.95
C HIS A 451 32.31 -11.29 -9.95
N PRO A 452 32.24 -9.98 -9.63
CA PRO A 452 33.40 -9.08 -9.66
C PRO A 452 34.56 -9.47 -8.74
N SER A 453 34.34 -10.31 -7.73
CA SER A 453 35.40 -10.84 -6.86
C SER A 453 36.30 -11.87 -7.53
N ASN A 454 35.90 -12.40 -8.69
CA ASN A 454 36.68 -13.36 -9.45
C ASN A 454 37.73 -12.69 -10.36
N PHE A 455 37.84 -11.36 -10.31
CA PHE A 455 38.71 -10.55 -11.17
C PHE A 455 39.68 -9.72 -10.33
N ARG A 456 40.89 -9.49 -10.85
CA ARG A 456 41.94 -8.71 -10.19
C ARG A 456 41.56 -7.23 -10.14
N ARG A 457 41.48 -6.66 -8.93
CA ARG A 457 41.17 -5.24 -8.72
C ARG A 457 42.44 -4.39 -8.72
N ARG A 458 42.78 -3.79 -9.86
CA ARG A 458 43.93 -2.86 -9.98
C ARG A 458 43.57 -1.42 -9.63
N ASP A 459 42.37 -0.98 -9.99
CA ASP A 459 41.78 0.32 -9.63
C ASP A 459 40.23 0.25 -9.68
N LYS A 460 39.55 1.40 -9.63
CA LYS A 460 38.08 1.50 -9.68
C LYS A 460 37.46 1.22 -11.05
N HIS A 461 38.27 1.12 -12.11
CA HIS A 461 37.88 0.80 -13.49
C HIS A 461 38.27 -0.63 -13.89
N PHE A 462 38.61 -1.50 -12.94
CA PHE A 462 38.99 -2.90 -13.21
C PHE A 462 37.95 -3.71 -14.01
N MET A 463 36.72 -3.19 -14.14
CA MET A 463 35.65 -3.77 -14.95
C MET A 463 35.76 -3.42 -16.45
N GLU A 464 36.58 -2.43 -16.83
CA GLU A 464 36.80 -2.03 -18.23
C GLU A 464 37.82 -2.94 -18.95
N ASP A 465 38.78 -3.51 -18.21
CA ASP A 465 39.76 -4.50 -18.69
C ASP A 465 39.92 -5.64 -17.66
N PRO A 466 38.97 -6.58 -17.62
CA PRO A 466 38.89 -7.55 -16.54
C PRO A 466 39.84 -8.74 -16.71
N GLU A 467 40.64 -8.97 -15.67
CA GLU A 467 41.57 -10.09 -15.61
C GLU A 467 41.11 -11.09 -14.53
N LEU A 468 40.75 -12.31 -14.93
CA LEU A 468 40.33 -13.38 -14.01
C LEU A 468 41.47 -13.77 -13.06
N LEU A 469 41.13 -14.04 -11.80
CA LEU A 469 42.07 -14.64 -10.84
C LEU A 469 42.43 -16.06 -11.29
N MET A 470 43.71 -16.41 -11.19
CA MET A 470 44.24 -17.71 -11.64
C MET A 470 45.07 -18.39 -10.55
N GLY A 471 45.08 -19.72 -10.55
CA GLY A 471 45.92 -20.51 -9.65
C GLY A 471 45.70 -20.19 -8.17
N GLU A 472 46.79 -19.88 -7.46
CA GLU A 472 46.79 -19.63 -6.01
C GLU A 472 45.99 -18.39 -5.58
N GLU A 473 45.70 -17.47 -6.51
CA GLU A 473 44.88 -16.27 -6.22
C GLU A 473 43.39 -16.59 -6.10
N ARG A 474 42.95 -17.76 -6.55
CA ARG A 474 41.53 -18.14 -6.54
C ARG A 474 41.02 -18.47 -5.14
N PRO A 475 39.75 -18.17 -4.84
CA PRO A 475 39.12 -18.58 -3.60
C PRO A 475 39.18 -20.07 -3.28
N THR A 476 39.05 -20.90 -4.31
CA THR A 476 39.13 -22.35 -4.18
C THR A 476 40.49 -22.82 -3.66
N SER A 477 41.58 -22.19 -4.09
CA SER A 477 42.95 -22.55 -3.71
C SER A 477 43.16 -22.42 -2.20
N TYR A 478 42.82 -21.26 -1.61
CA TYR A 478 43.00 -21.08 -0.17
C TYR A 478 41.97 -21.82 0.68
N VAL A 479 40.74 -22.03 0.20
CA VAL A 479 39.75 -22.88 0.91
C VAL A 479 40.23 -24.33 0.97
N ASN A 480 40.71 -24.87 -0.14
CA ASN A 480 41.24 -26.24 -0.21
C ASN A 480 42.51 -26.43 0.65
N ALA A 481 43.30 -25.37 0.82
CA ALA A 481 44.50 -25.38 1.65
C ALA A 481 44.22 -25.17 3.15
N ALA A 482 43.06 -24.61 3.53
CA ALA A 482 42.76 -24.26 4.92
C ALA A 482 42.66 -25.49 5.85
N PHE A 483 41.99 -26.56 5.39
CA PHE A 483 41.84 -27.82 6.13
C PHE A 483 42.09 -29.04 5.23
N PRO A 484 43.37 -29.32 4.89
CA PRO A 484 43.72 -30.35 3.92
C PRO A 484 43.11 -31.71 4.24
N GLY A 485 42.40 -32.30 3.27
CA GLY A 485 41.76 -33.61 3.39
C GLY A 485 40.48 -33.65 4.23
N ARG A 486 40.07 -32.53 4.83
CA ARG A 486 38.86 -32.43 5.68
C ARG A 486 37.79 -31.49 5.11
N LEU A 487 38.19 -30.52 4.31
CA LEU A 487 37.29 -29.64 3.57
C LEU A 487 37.91 -29.34 2.21
N ARG A 488 37.10 -29.44 1.16
CA ARG A 488 37.46 -29.05 -0.21
C ARG A 488 36.28 -28.38 -0.86
N CYS A 489 36.52 -27.47 -1.79
CA CYS A 489 35.47 -26.93 -2.64
C CYS A 489 34.88 -28.01 -3.54
N LEU A 490 33.59 -27.87 -3.86
CA LEU A 490 32.91 -28.68 -4.86
C LEU A 490 33.55 -28.49 -6.24
N ALA A 491 33.49 -29.53 -7.07
CA ALA A 491 33.94 -29.47 -8.45
C ALA A 491 33.20 -28.36 -9.21
N GLY A 492 33.95 -27.58 -10.01
CA GLY A 492 33.41 -26.45 -10.78
C GLY A 492 33.31 -25.12 -10.02
N ALA A 493 33.73 -25.04 -8.75
CA ALA A 493 33.69 -23.82 -7.93
C ALA A 493 34.49 -22.62 -8.50
N ASP A 494 35.31 -22.86 -9.50
CA ASP A 494 36.08 -21.87 -10.24
C ASP A 494 35.31 -21.21 -11.41
N SER A 495 34.04 -21.56 -11.61
CA SER A 495 33.17 -20.91 -12.59
C SER A 495 33.18 -19.38 -12.37
N PRO A 496 33.32 -18.56 -13.43
CA PRO A 496 33.25 -17.11 -13.32
C PRO A 496 31.94 -16.63 -12.70
N ALA A 497 30.82 -17.35 -12.91
CA ALA A 497 29.49 -17.04 -12.40
C ALA A 497 29.34 -17.25 -10.88
N VAL A 498 30.29 -17.96 -10.26
CA VAL A 498 30.18 -18.41 -8.86
C VAL A 498 31.05 -17.57 -7.96
N LEU A 499 30.44 -16.97 -6.95
CA LEU A 499 31.16 -16.42 -5.81
C LEU A 499 31.33 -17.50 -4.74
N VAL A 500 32.57 -17.85 -4.42
CA VAL A 500 32.90 -18.67 -3.24
C VAL A 500 32.83 -17.78 -1.99
N VAL A 501 31.77 -17.95 -1.20
CA VAL A 501 31.56 -17.21 0.06
C VAL A 501 32.15 -18.05 1.19
N ALA A 502 33.40 -17.77 1.53
CA ALA A 502 34.15 -18.51 2.53
C ALA A 502 34.78 -17.59 3.58
N ASN A 503 34.84 -18.05 4.82
CA ASN A 503 35.55 -17.37 5.91
C ASN A 503 36.96 -17.92 6.16
N MET A 504 37.53 -18.59 5.16
CA MET A 504 38.87 -19.17 5.16
C MET A 504 39.73 -18.41 4.18
N ARG A 505 40.99 -18.15 4.55
CA ARG A 505 42.00 -17.50 3.73
C ARG A 505 43.35 -18.19 3.95
N GLY A 506 44.30 -17.98 3.05
CA GLY A 506 45.67 -18.44 3.27
C GLY A 506 46.28 -17.63 4.40
N LEU A 507 46.49 -18.25 5.57
CA LEU A 507 47.08 -17.58 6.73
C LEU A 507 48.60 -17.72 6.74
N SER A 508 49.29 -16.60 6.93
CA SER A 508 50.69 -16.56 7.34
C SER A 508 50.89 -17.17 8.73
N ASP A 509 52.14 -17.51 9.08
CA ASP A 509 52.47 -18.03 10.41
C ASP A 509 52.15 -17.04 11.53
N GLU A 510 52.19 -15.73 11.26
CA GLU A 510 51.84 -14.68 12.22
C GLU A 510 50.32 -14.60 12.43
N GLU A 511 49.52 -14.65 11.37
CA GLU A 511 48.06 -14.66 11.47
C GLU A 511 47.54 -15.92 12.17
N ARG A 512 48.20 -17.07 11.97
CA ARG A 512 47.91 -18.29 12.73
C ARG A 512 48.20 -18.14 14.22
N LYS A 513 49.19 -17.33 14.63
CA LYS A 513 49.44 -17.05 16.05
C LYS A 513 48.43 -16.06 16.64
N ALA A 514 47.91 -15.14 15.83
CA ALA A 514 46.97 -14.11 16.29
C ALA A 514 45.57 -14.66 16.63
N GLY A 515 45.18 -15.80 16.07
CA GLY A 515 43.87 -16.41 16.33
C GLY A 515 42.74 -15.86 15.45
N PRO A 516 41.52 -16.40 15.58
CA PRO A 516 40.37 -15.96 14.81
C PRO A 516 39.95 -14.53 15.20
N THR A 517 39.52 -13.75 14.22
CA THR A 517 39.05 -12.36 14.40
C THR A 517 37.60 -12.24 13.94
N LEU A 518 36.83 -11.34 14.56
CA LEU A 518 35.41 -11.14 14.21
C LEU A 518 35.25 -9.93 13.29
N THR A 519 34.59 -10.12 12.16
CA THR A 519 34.23 -9.03 11.22
C THR A 519 33.08 -8.18 11.77
N CYS A 520 32.85 -7.01 11.18
CA CYS A 520 31.71 -6.16 11.53
C CYS A 520 30.41 -6.55 10.80
N GLY A 521 30.41 -7.63 10.01
CA GLY A 521 29.32 -7.95 9.09
C GLY A 521 29.26 -7.00 7.88
N THR A 522 28.19 -7.09 7.09
CA THR A 522 27.92 -6.14 6.00
C THR A 522 26.78 -5.19 6.38
N THR A 523 26.38 -4.38 5.41
CA THR A 523 25.17 -3.56 5.46
C THR A 523 23.95 -4.31 4.92
N TRP A 524 22.74 -3.90 5.32
CA TRP A 524 21.51 -4.26 4.63
C TRP A 524 21.54 -3.75 3.20
N HIS A 525 21.17 -4.60 2.23
CA HIS A 525 21.20 -4.24 0.82
C HIS A 525 20.33 -5.16 -0.05
N THR A 526 20.07 -4.69 -1.27
CA THR A 526 19.75 -5.52 -2.43
C THR A 526 21.00 -5.67 -3.29
N ASP A 527 21.27 -6.86 -3.81
CA ASP A 527 22.44 -7.06 -4.68
C ASP A 527 22.30 -6.25 -5.99
N ILE A 528 23.34 -5.47 -6.33
CA ILE A 528 23.51 -4.79 -7.64
C ILE A 528 22.27 -3.97 -8.09
N GLU A 529 21.67 -3.25 -7.14
CA GLU A 529 20.44 -2.46 -7.36
C GLU A 529 20.59 -1.22 -8.27
N HIS A 530 21.81 -0.79 -8.57
CA HIS A 530 22.10 0.45 -9.32
C HIS A 530 22.17 0.24 -10.83
N GLN A 531 22.05 -1.00 -11.32
CA GLN A 531 22.02 -1.27 -12.75
C GLN A 531 20.63 -1.00 -13.34
N ALA A 532 20.58 -0.56 -14.60
CA ALA A 532 19.34 -0.22 -15.30
C ALA A 532 18.35 -1.42 -15.35
N ILE A 533 18.88 -2.60 -15.60
CA ILE A 533 18.18 -3.86 -15.38
C ILE A 533 18.76 -4.45 -14.08
N PRO A 534 17.97 -4.58 -13.00
CA PRO A 534 18.43 -5.14 -11.74
C PRO A 534 18.53 -6.66 -11.81
N LEU A 535 19.16 -7.25 -10.79
CA LEU A 535 19.13 -8.69 -10.59
C LEU A 535 17.72 -9.13 -10.19
N ASN A 536 17.33 -10.33 -10.63
CA ASN A 536 16.05 -10.92 -10.27
C ASN A 536 16.18 -11.75 -8.99
N VAL A 537 17.21 -12.59 -8.94
CA VAL A 537 17.44 -13.49 -7.80
C VAL A 537 18.93 -13.57 -7.46
N SER A 538 19.19 -13.87 -6.20
CA SER A 538 20.46 -14.45 -5.75
C SER A 538 20.16 -15.79 -5.08
N MET A 539 21.12 -16.70 -5.11
CA MET A 539 20.97 -18.01 -4.49
C MET A 539 22.27 -18.50 -3.87
N PHE A 540 22.15 -19.26 -2.78
CA PHE A 540 23.24 -19.98 -2.13
C PHE A 540 23.09 -21.48 -2.32
N LEU A 541 24.20 -22.16 -2.61
CA LEU A 541 24.40 -23.57 -2.28
C LEU A 541 25.23 -23.67 -1.01
N VAL A 542 24.66 -24.28 0.03
CA VAL A 542 25.26 -24.38 1.35
C VAL A 542 26.15 -25.62 1.42
N HIS A 543 27.46 -25.44 1.56
CA HIS A 543 28.41 -26.56 1.72
C HIS A 543 28.74 -26.81 3.19
N LYS A 544 29.15 -25.77 3.92
CA LYS A 544 29.53 -25.89 5.33
C LYS A 544 28.98 -24.73 6.14
N VAL A 545 28.40 -25.04 7.30
CA VAL A 545 27.94 -24.08 8.30
C VAL A 545 28.73 -24.22 9.60
N PRO A 546 28.90 -23.14 10.36
CA PRO A 546 29.53 -23.19 11.67
C PRO A 546 28.74 -24.03 12.67
N ALA A 547 29.43 -24.93 13.37
CA ALA A 547 28.87 -25.84 14.36
C ALA A 547 29.21 -25.46 15.80
N ARG A 548 30.26 -24.66 16.02
CA ARG A 548 30.67 -24.23 17.37
C ARG A 548 29.60 -23.33 18.02
N ARG A 549 29.37 -23.51 19.33
CA ARG A 549 28.38 -22.78 20.14
C ARG A 549 28.89 -22.44 21.55
N ASP A 550 30.15 -22.04 21.65
CA ASP A 550 30.86 -21.81 22.93
C ASP A 550 30.82 -20.35 23.40
N ALA A 551 30.32 -19.42 22.58
CA ALA A 551 30.16 -18.04 22.99
C ALA A 551 29.10 -17.89 24.09
N PRO A 552 29.21 -16.88 24.98
CA PRO A 552 28.18 -16.59 25.97
C PRO A 552 26.81 -16.41 25.30
N GLY A 553 25.81 -17.19 25.74
CA GLY A 553 24.49 -17.25 25.11
C GLY A 553 24.27 -18.48 24.21
N GLY A 554 25.26 -19.35 24.05
CA GLY A 554 25.13 -20.59 23.26
C GLY A 554 25.15 -20.35 21.76
N THR A 555 25.82 -19.28 21.31
CA THR A 555 25.92 -18.87 19.90
C THR A 555 27.31 -19.18 19.33
N TRP A 556 27.47 -19.08 18.00
CA TRP A 556 28.78 -19.26 17.35
C TRP A 556 29.74 -18.12 17.64
N ILE A 557 29.23 -16.89 17.59
CA ILE A 557 30.00 -15.67 17.90
C ILE A 557 29.35 -14.92 19.07
N PRO A 558 30.14 -14.18 19.87
CA PRO A 558 29.61 -13.41 20.99
C PRO A 558 28.76 -12.24 20.48
N ASP A 559 27.68 -11.95 21.21
CA ASP A 559 26.93 -10.72 21.01
C ASP A 559 27.81 -9.52 21.40
N ARG A 560 27.89 -8.51 20.52
CA ARG A 560 28.68 -7.30 20.76
C ARG A 560 27.74 -6.16 21.18
N PRO A 561 28.04 -5.45 22.28
CA PRO A 561 27.21 -4.35 22.73
C PRO A 561 27.10 -3.26 21.65
N LEU A 562 25.88 -2.78 21.42
CA LEU A 562 25.51 -1.80 20.38
C LEU A 562 26.26 -0.45 20.49
N THR A 563 26.93 -0.18 21.61
CA THR A 563 27.44 1.13 22.04
C THR A 563 28.92 1.39 21.73
N ALA A 564 29.66 0.45 21.13
CA ALA A 564 31.09 0.62 20.88
C ALA A 564 31.36 1.11 19.43
N PRO A 565 32.14 2.20 19.24
CA PRO A 565 32.71 2.57 17.94
C PRO A 565 33.72 1.52 17.45
N PRO A 566 34.05 1.47 16.15
CA PRO A 566 33.58 2.37 15.09
C PRO A 566 32.14 2.07 14.63
N PHE A 567 31.45 3.10 14.15
CA PHE A 567 30.07 2.98 13.63
C PHE A 567 29.99 2.35 12.24
N GLU A 568 31.14 2.17 11.59
CA GLU A 568 31.29 1.49 10.30
C GLU A 568 30.58 0.13 10.28
N PRO A 569 29.88 -0.21 9.18
CA PRO A 569 29.80 0.53 7.92
C PRO A 569 28.69 1.61 7.85
N TYR A 570 28.00 1.91 8.96
CA TYR A 570 26.86 2.83 9.00
C TYR A 570 27.25 4.24 9.52
N PHE A 571 26.38 5.23 9.32
CA PHE A 571 26.63 6.65 9.62
C PHE A 571 26.42 6.98 11.11
N GLU A 572 27.24 7.89 11.67
CA GLU A 572 27.22 8.24 13.10
C GLU A 572 25.94 8.97 13.56
N ASP A 573 25.19 9.57 12.61
CA ASP A 573 24.02 10.42 12.89
C ASP A 573 22.66 9.79 12.54
N SER A 574 22.60 8.49 12.23
CA SER A 574 21.30 7.83 12.00
C SER A 574 20.51 7.68 13.31
N ASP A 575 19.19 7.64 13.21
CA ASP A 575 18.30 7.45 14.38
C ASP A 575 18.73 6.23 15.24
N PRO A 576 18.76 6.34 16.58
CA PRO A 576 19.20 5.26 17.45
C PRO A 576 18.40 3.96 17.31
N GLU A 577 17.11 4.04 17.04
CA GLU A 577 16.26 2.87 16.85
C GLU A 577 16.55 2.20 15.50
N LEU A 578 16.71 2.99 14.43
CA LEU A 578 17.16 2.45 13.14
C LEU A 578 18.52 1.75 13.26
N MET A 579 19.47 2.34 14.01
CA MET A 579 20.76 1.73 14.27
C MET A 579 20.64 0.43 15.09
N ARG A 580 19.72 0.36 16.06
CA ARG A 580 19.41 -0.86 16.79
C ARG A 580 18.87 -1.95 15.86
N LEU A 581 17.94 -1.60 14.97
CA LEU A 581 17.34 -2.54 13.99
C LEU A 581 18.40 -3.09 13.01
N ARG A 582 19.25 -2.21 12.46
CA ARG A 582 20.35 -2.58 11.55
C ARG A 582 21.34 -3.57 12.18
N ARG A 583 21.63 -3.42 13.48
CA ARG A 583 22.70 -4.13 14.21
C ARG A 583 22.25 -5.34 14.99
N THR A 584 20.95 -5.46 15.26
CA THR A 584 20.41 -6.72 15.77
C THR A 584 20.61 -7.74 14.65
N LEU A 585 21.55 -8.68 14.75
CA LEU A 585 21.88 -9.62 13.65
C LEU A 585 22.06 -11.03 14.22
N PRO A 586 21.79 -12.08 13.43
CA PRO A 586 21.92 -13.44 13.90
C PRO A 586 23.40 -13.82 14.11
N LEU A 587 23.66 -14.74 15.04
CA LEU A 587 24.99 -14.98 15.60
C LEU A 587 25.54 -16.39 15.33
N ASN A 588 24.91 -17.18 14.45
CA ASN A 588 25.30 -18.57 14.14
C ASN A 588 25.61 -18.83 12.66
N GLY A 589 25.84 -17.77 11.88
CA GLY A 589 26.21 -17.85 10.47
C GLY A 589 25.02 -17.89 9.50
N GLU A 590 23.82 -17.58 9.99
CA GLU A 590 22.58 -17.35 9.24
C GLU A 590 22.72 -16.22 8.19
N THR A 591 21.66 -15.97 7.43
CA THR A 591 21.50 -14.74 6.65
C THR A 591 20.21 -14.07 7.07
N ALA A 592 20.27 -12.79 7.45
CA ALA A 592 19.09 -12.04 7.81
C ALA A 592 18.46 -11.42 6.55
N PHE A 593 17.13 -11.52 6.46
CA PHE A 593 16.29 -11.00 5.39
C PHE A 593 15.22 -10.09 5.98
N ALA A 594 14.75 -9.13 5.20
CA ALA A 594 13.50 -8.41 5.46
C ALA A 594 12.61 -8.47 4.22
N ASP A 595 11.33 -8.80 4.45
CA ASP A 595 10.29 -8.91 3.43
C ASP A 595 9.71 -7.54 3.11
N THR A 596 10.19 -6.93 2.04
CA THR A 596 9.79 -5.58 1.65
C THR A 596 8.40 -5.55 1.01
N ALA A 597 7.85 -6.70 0.60
CA ALA A 597 6.49 -6.81 0.10
C ALA A 597 5.49 -6.82 1.26
N ALA A 598 5.75 -7.60 2.30
CA ALA A 598 4.95 -7.56 3.52
C ALA A 598 5.05 -6.20 4.22
N ALA A 599 6.25 -5.59 4.27
CA ALA A 599 6.41 -4.25 4.81
C ALA A 599 5.58 -3.22 4.05
N PHE A 600 5.53 -3.30 2.71
CA PHE A 600 4.68 -2.42 1.90
C PHE A 600 3.19 -2.67 2.14
N ALA A 601 2.76 -3.94 2.17
CA ALA A 601 1.37 -4.32 2.37
C ALA A 601 0.83 -3.90 3.75
N ALA A 602 1.71 -3.79 4.76
CA ALA A 602 1.37 -3.34 6.10
C ALA A 602 1.20 -1.80 6.23
N LEU A 603 1.58 -1.04 5.21
CA LEU A 603 1.33 0.41 5.18
C LEU A 603 -0.16 0.69 4.96
N SER A 604 -0.64 1.85 5.41
CA SER A 604 -2.00 2.30 5.12
C SER A 604 -2.21 2.46 3.59
N GLY A 605 -3.45 2.36 3.11
CA GLY A 605 -3.74 2.52 1.68
C GLY A 605 -3.23 3.86 1.11
N GLY A 606 -3.36 4.95 1.88
CA GLY A 606 -2.82 6.27 1.52
C GLY A 606 -1.30 6.27 1.37
N GLU A 607 -0.59 5.62 2.31
CA GLU A 607 0.87 5.47 2.24
C GLU A 607 1.30 4.58 1.06
N GLN A 608 0.59 3.49 0.80
CA GLN A 608 0.84 2.65 -0.37
C GLN A 608 0.70 3.45 -1.68
N VAL A 609 -0.33 4.29 -1.81
CA VAL A 609 -0.53 5.16 -2.97
C VAL A 609 0.57 6.22 -3.06
N ARG A 610 0.90 6.88 -1.94
CA ARG A 610 1.96 7.88 -1.85
C ARG A 610 3.29 7.30 -2.32
N LEU A 611 3.73 6.20 -1.71
CA LEU A 611 5.00 5.55 -2.05
C LEU A 611 5.01 4.97 -3.47
N SER A 612 3.85 4.55 -4.00
CA SER A 612 3.75 4.09 -5.40
C SER A 612 4.05 5.17 -6.43
N ARG A 613 3.97 6.46 -6.05
CA ARG A 613 4.33 7.60 -6.91
C ARG A 613 5.79 8.02 -6.76
N ILE A 614 6.49 7.55 -5.73
CA ILE A 614 7.88 7.92 -5.46
C ILE A 614 8.81 7.25 -6.46
N ARG A 615 9.72 8.05 -7.00
CA ARG A 615 10.83 7.61 -7.86
C ARG A 615 12.16 7.94 -7.20
N VAL A 616 13.14 7.08 -7.42
CA VAL A 616 14.48 7.21 -6.85
C VAL A 616 15.55 7.03 -7.92
N ARG A 617 16.67 7.74 -7.80
CA ARG A 617 17.86 7.58 -8.64
C ARG A 617 18.92 6.79 -7.86
N ARG A 618 19.40 5.71 -8.46
CA ARG A 618 20.43 4.84 -7.88
C ARG A 618 21.72 4.99 -8.67
N HIS A 619 22.69 5.66 -8.07
CA HIS A 619 23.95 6.03 -8.73
C HIS A 619 25.00 4.91 -8.59
N SER A 620 25.92 4.87 -9.54
CA SER A 620 27.12 4.02 -9.47
C SER A 620 28.34 4.84 -9.83
N TYR A 621 29.53 4.45 -9.36
CA TYR A 621 30.76 5.21 -9.64
C TYR A 621 31.14 5.26 -11.13
N THR A 622 30.57 4.38 -11.97
CA THR A 622 30.82 4.31 -13.41
C THR A 622 29.71 4.96 -14.26
N ARG A 623 28.55 5.29 -13.67
CA ARG A 623 27.44 6.04 -14.31
C ARG A 623 26.96 7.16 -13.38
N ASN A 624 27.32 8.39 -13.73
CA ASN A 624 26.90 9.60 -13.01
C ASN A 624 25.46 10.04 -13.29
N GLU A 625 24.81 9.51 -14.35
CA GLU A 625 23.41 9.83 -14.69
C GLU A 625 22.57 8.55 -14.57
N ALA A 626 21.85 8.43 -13.46
CA ALA A 626 20.86 7.36 -13.26
C ALA A 626 19.45 7.89 -13.55
N GLU A 627 18.71 7.18 -14.40
CA GLU A 627 17.29 7.46 -14.60
C GLU A 627 16.48 7.17 -13.32
N PRO A 628 15.46 7.99 -12.99
CA PRO A 628 14.59 7.70 -11.87
C PRO A 628 13.84 6.38 -12.09
N VAL A 629 13.82 5.50 -11.11
CA VAL A 629 13.03 4.25 -11.14
C VAL A 629 12.00 4.26 -10.01
N PRO A 630 10.87 3.57 -10.15
CA PRO A 630 9.88 3.47 -9.08
C PRO A 630 10.49 2.90 -7.79
N LEU A 631 10.13 3.48 -6.64
CA LEU A 631 10.44 2.89 -5.34
C LEU A 631 9.61 1.63 -5.10
N VAL A 632 8.33 1.66 -5.48
CA VAL A 632 7.42 0.50 -5.40
C VAL A 632 7.38 -0.20 -6.75
N ARG A 633 7.58 -1.51 -6.75
CA ARG A 633 7.52 -2.36 -7.94
C ARG A 633 6.48 -3.45 -7.74
N THR A 634 5.92 -3.93 -8.85
CA THR A 634 4.95 -5.04 -8.84
C THR A 634 5.62 -6.27 -9.40
N ASP A 635 5.62 -7.36 -8.65
CA ASP A 635 6.09 -8.65 -9.13
C ASP A 635 5.14 -9.18 -10.21
N PRO A 636 5.62 -9.49 -11.43
CA PRO A 636 4.75 -9.84 -12.55
C PRO A 636 4.08 -11.21 -12.41
N ARG A 637 4.52 -12.08 -11.49
CA ARG A 637 3.96 -13.42 -11.29
C ARG A 637 2.89 -13.45 -10.21
N SER A 638 3.16 -12.88 -9.04
CA SER A 638 2.24 -12.84 -7.90
C SER A 638 1.32 -11.63 -7.91
N GLY A 639 1.71 -10.55 -8.59
CA GLY A 639 1.06 -9.25 -8.50
C GLY A 639 1.37 -8.49 -7.21
N PHE A 640 2.26 -8.99 -6.35
CA PHE A 640 2.62 -8.30 -5.11
C PHE A 640 3.36 -7.01 -5.38
N LYS A 641 2.96 -5.95 -4.69
CA LYS A 641 3.71 -4.69 -4.65
C LYS A 641 4.74 -4.74 -3.53
N SER A 642 5.92 -4.19 -3.79
CA SER A 642 7.02 -4.20 -2.85
C SER A 642 7.88 -2.95 -2.93
N LEU A 643 8.41 -2.51 -1.78
CA LEU A 643 9.45 -1.49 -1.70
C LEU A 643 10.77 -2.08 -2.21
N HIS A 644 11.16 -1.71 -3.43
CA HIS A 644 12.38 -2.19 -4.04
C HIS A 644 13.58 -1.42 -3.50
N SER A 645 14.44 -2.09 -2.74
CA SER A 645 15.63 -1.56 -2.08
C SER A 645 15.47 -0.14 -1.51
N PRO A 646 14.69 0.02 -0.43
CA PRO A 646 14.36 1.32 0.15
C PRO A 646 15.45 1.80 1.12
N LEU A 647 16.70 1.85 0.66
CA LEU A 647 17.88 2.13 1.48
C LEU A 647 18.58 3.40 0.98
N TRP A 648 18.95 4.30 1.88
CA TRP A 648 19.64 5.54 1.49
C TRP A 648 21.05 5.28 0.95
N CYS A 649 21.84 4.45 1.63
CA CYS A 649 23.18 4.09 1.17
C CYS A 649 23.50 2.64 1.56
N PRO A 650 23.21 1.66 0.68
CA PRO A 650 23.27 0.25 1.03
C PRO A 650 24.68 -0.30 1.20
N ARG A 651 25.74 0.35 0.70
CA ARG A 651 27.13 -0.12 0.85
C ARG A 651 28.15 1.03 0.89
N PRO A 652 28.34 1.74 2.01
CA PRO A 652 29.37 2.77 2.13
C PRO A 652 30.78 2.14 2.23
N PRO A 653 31.85 2.75 1.67
CA PRO A 653 31.90 3.84 0.69
C PRO A 653 31.85 3.31 -0.77
N ARG A 654 31.30 2.11 -0.99
CA ARG A 654 31.32 1.41 -2.29
C ARG A 654 30.14 1.74 -3.19
N GLN A 655 29.15 2.47 -2.69
CA GLN A 655 27.98 2.93 -3.43
C GLN A 655 27.66 4.38 -3.05
N LEU A 656 27.24 5.16 -4.06
CA LEU A 656 26.79 6.53 -3.86
C LEU A 656 25.38 6.54 -3.21
N PRO A 657 25.06 7.57 -2.41
CA PRO A 657 23.73 7.71 -1.83
C PRO A 657 22.61 7.73 -2.88
N VAL A 658 21.48 7.13 -2.54
CA VAL A 658 20.25 7.14 -3.33
C VAL A 658 19.57 8.50 -3.16
N GLU A 659 19.06 9.04 -4.27
CA GLU A 659 18.33 10.31 -4.30
C GLU A 659 16.86 10.05 -4.59
N VAL A 660 15.98 10.72 -3.85
CA VAL A 660 14.54 10.71 -4.12
C VAL A 660 14.22 11.86 -5.06
N ASP A 661 13.48 11.58 -6.13
CA ASP A 661 13.16 12.59 -7.13
C ASP A 661 12.36 13.74 -6.52
N GLY A 662 12.79 14.98 -6.75
CA GLY A 662 12.20 16.18 -6.16
C GLY A 662 12.60 16.48 -4.71
N MET A 663 13.46 15.69 -4.07
CA MET A 663 13.95 15.94 -2.70
C MET A 663 15.41 16.42 -2.67
N SER A 664 15.78 17.14 -1.60
CA SER A 664 17.19 17.44 -1.32
C SER A 664 17.96 16.18 -0.90
N ALA A 665 19.30 16.21 -0.91
CA ALA A 665 20.10 15.08 -0.42
C ALA A 665 19.80 14.73 1.04
N HIS A 666 19.61 15.74 1.90
CA HIS A 666 19.23 15.55 3.30
C HIS A 666 17.80 14.99 3.42
N GLY A 667 16.85 15.52 2.63
CA GLY A 667 15.48 15.00 2.60
C GLY A 667 15.40 13.55 2.11
N SER A 668 16.19 13.19 1.09
CA SER A 668 16.29 11.82 0.57
C SER A 668 16.81 10.85 1.62
N ARG A 669 17.82 11.26 2.41
CA ARG A 669 18.33 10.47 3.53
C ARG A 669 17.24 10.24 4.58
N ALA A 670 16.65 11.32 5.09
CA ALA A 670 15.64 11.23 6.14
C ALA A 670 14.46 10.35 5.72
N PHE A 671 13.96 10.55 4.50
CA PHE A 671 12.87 9.77 3.93
C PHE A 671 13.21 8.27 3.81
N LEU A 672 14.39 7.93 3.27
CA LEU A 672 14.77 6.51 3.11
C LEU A 672 15.14 5.85 4.44
N GLU A 673 15.71 6.59 5.40
CA GLU A 673 15.96 6.07 6.75
C GLU A 673 14.64 5.77 7.50
N GLU A 674 13.60 6.58 7.32
CA GLU A 674 12.26 6.33 7.88
C GLU A 674 11.66 5.03 7.30
N ILE A 675 11.72 4.85 5.97
CA ILE A 675 11.22 3.63 5.32
C ILE A 675 12.06 2.42 5.71
N GLU A 676 13.38 2.56 5.79
CA GLU A 676 14.27 1.48 6.25
C GLU A 676 13.93 1.05 7.67
N ALA A 677 13.66 2.00 8.58
CA ALA A 677 13.26 1.70 9.94
C ALA A 677 11.95 0.90 9.99
N HIS A 678 10.99 1.19 9.11
CA HIS A 678 9.76 0.41 8.94
C HIS A 678 10.03 -1.00 8.40
N VAL A 679 10.85 -1.12 7.35
CA VAL A 679 11.14 -2.41 6.71
C VAL A 679 11.91 -3.35 7.62
N LEU A 680 12.79 -2.82 8.48
CA LEU A 680 13.61 -3.63 9.39
C LEU A 680 12.89 -4.02 10.69
N GLN A 681 11.61 -3.69 10.84
CA GLN A 681 10.84 -4.11 12.01
C GLN A 681 10.80 -5.64 12.16
N PRO A 682 10.78 -6.17 13.40
CA PRO A 682 10.90 -7.61 13.66
C PRO A 682 9.85 -8.49 12.96
N GLU A 683 8.65 -7.99 12.68
CA GLU A 683 7.58 -8.70 11.99
C GLU A 683 7.84 -8.98 10.51
N PHE A 684 8.64 -8.14 9.84
CA PHE A 684 9.03 -8.32 8.43
C PHE A 684 10.36 -9.04 8.28
N ARG A 685 11.07 -9.25 9.38
CA ARG A 685 12.41 -9.83 9.40
C ARG A 685 12.39 -11.35 9.55
N TYR A 686 13.35 -11.99 8.90
CA TYR A 686 13.59 -13.41 8.98
C TYR A 686 15.09 -13.74 8.97
N ASP A 687 15.57 -14.39 10.02
CA ASP A 687 16.95 -14.88 10.10
C ASP A 687 16.98 -16.33 9.59
N HIS A 688 17.45 -16.50 8.35
CA HIS A 688 17.41 -17.79 7.67
C HIS A 688 18.53 -18.72 8.13
N VAL A 689 18.13 -19.86 8.69
CA VAL A 689 19.04 -20.91 9.15
C VAL A 689 19.45 -21.79 7.98
N HIS A 690 20.77 -21.91 7.77
CA HIS A 690 21.35 -22.71 6.69
C HIS A 690 21.65 -24.14 7.16
N THR A 691 21.38 -25.13 6.30
CA THR A 691 21.83 -26.52 6.49
C THR A 691 22.69 -26.98 5.32
N PRO A 692 23.80 -27.73 5.52
CA PRO A 692 24.56 -28.31 4.42
C PRO A 692 23.67 -29.08 3.43
N GLY A 693 23.86 -28.85 2.14
CA GLY A 693 23.03 -29.39 1.07
C GLY A 693 21.78 -28.55 0.75
N ASP A 694 21.49 -27.49 1.51
CA ASP A 694 20.44 -26.56 1.13
C ASP A 694 20.85 -25.70 -0.07
N LEU A 695 19.93 -25.53 -1.01
CA LEU A 695 19.98 -24.50 -2.03
C LEU A 695 18.88 -23.47 -1.72
N THR A 696 19.26 -22.29 -1.25
CA THR A 696 18.32 -21.20 -0.92
C THR A 696 18.37 -20.10 -1.96
N ILE A 697 17.21 -19.73 -2.49
CA ILE A 697 17.00 -18.70 -3.51
C ILE A 697 16.14 -17.62 -2.89
N TRP A 698 16.43 -16.37 -3.18
CA TRP A 698 15.57 -15.27 -2.76
C TRP A 698 15.36 -14.27 -3.87
N ASP A 699 14.18 -13.68 -3.84
CA ASP A 699 13.71 -12.66 -4.77
C ASP A 699 14.28 -11.30 -4.37
N LEU A 700 15.10 -10.71 -5.24
CA LEU A 700 15.73 -9.41 -5.01
C LEU A 700 14.79 -8.23 -5.26
N PHE A 701 13.61 -8.46 -5.87
CA PHE A 701 12.57 -7.44 -5.95
C PHE A 701 11.84 -7.23 -4.62
N MET A 702 11.73 -8.29 -3.81
CA MET A 702 10.87 -8.31 -2.63
C MET A 702 11.61 -8.56 -1.32
N THR A 703 12.95 -8.57 -1.33
CA THR A 703 13.74 -8.75 -0.12
C THR A 703 14.97 -7.84 -0.10
N ILE A 704 15.32 -7.40 1.11
CA ILE A 704 16.67 -6.93 1.42
C ILE A 704 17.33 -7.93 2.36
N HIS A 705 18.66 -8.01 2.34
CA HIS A 705 19.39 -8.96 3.17
C HIS A 705 20.73 -8.42 3.67
N VAL A 706 21.28 -9.09 4.67
CA VAL A 706 22.57 -8.75 5.26
C VAL A 706 23.32 -10.01 5.71
N ALA A 707 24.63 -10.01 5.47
CA ALA A 707 25.51 -11.02 6.04
C ALA A 707 25.90 -10.59 7.46
N PRO A 708 25.60 -11.40 8.49
CA PRO A 708 25.98 -11.08 9.86
C PRO A 708 27.51 -11.08 10.04
N PRO A 709 28.01 -10.57 11.18
CA PRO A 709 29.39 -10.78 11.59
C PRO A 709 29.82 -12.26 11.49
N THR A 710 31.05 -12.50 11.07
CA THR A 710 31.62 -13.84 10.91
C THR A 710 33.04 -13.89 11.46
N LEU A 711 33.49 -15.07 11.90
CA LEU A 711 34.91 -15.27 12.20
C LEU A 711 35.72 -15.34 10.91
N GLU A 712 36.83 -14.61 10.85
CA GLU A 712 37.93 -14.79 9.92
C GLU A 712 39.11 -15.49 10.61
N ASN A 713 40.12 -15.89 9.83
CA ASN A 713 41.32 -16.55 10.34
C ASN A 713 41.03 -17.80 11.18
N ILE A 714 40.00 -18.54 10.78
CA ILE A 714 39.54 -19.71 11.52
C ILE A 714 40.60 -20.81 11.57
N GLN A 715 40.66 -21.49 12.72
CA GLN A 715 41.63 -22.55 12.99
C GLN A 715 40.97 -23.90 13.26
N SER A 716 39.65 -23.91 13.39
CA SER A 716 38.83 -25.11 13.57
C SER A 716 37.86 -25.27 12.41
N LEU A 717 37.64 -26.52 12.01
CA LEU A 717 36.61 -26.88 11.04
C LEU A 717 35.19 -26.59 11.56
N GLU A 718 35.01 -26.51 12.87
CA GLU A 718 33.72 -26.16 13.50
C GLU A 718 33.32 -24.71 13.25
N ASP A 719 34.26 -23.84 12.87
CA ASP A 719 34.02 -22.44 12.52
C ASP A 719 33.87 -22.23 11.00
N ALA A 720 34.00 -23.29 10.20
CA ALA A 720 34.00 -23.19 8.76
C ALA A 720 32.61 -22.81 8.23
N ARG A 721 32.57 -21.71 7.46
CA ARG A 721 31.43 -21.26 6.68
C ARG A 721 31.84 -21.21 5.21
N LEU A 722 31.21 -22.03 4.38
CA LEU A 722 31.50 -22.16 2.96
C LEU A 722 30.20 -22.31 2.17
N PHE A 723 29.83 -21.29 1.40
CA PHE A 723 28.70 -21.30 0.46
C PHE A 723 29.18 -20.95 -0.95
N TYR A 724 28.38 -21.29 -1.95
CA TYR A 724 28.54 -20.83 -3.33
C TYR A 724 27.37 -19.93 -3.68
N ARG A 725 27.63 -18.73 -4.22
CA ARG A 725 26.57 -17.79 -4.61
C ARG A 725 26.57 -17.57 -6.11
N ILE A 726 25.38 -17.65 -6.71
CA ILE A 726 25.12 -17.22 -8.09
C ILE A 726 24.02 -16.16 -8.04
N SER A 727 24.16 -15.14 -8.87
CA SER A 727 23.14 -14.10 -9.08
C SER A 727 22.72 -14.09 -10.54
N CYS A 728 21.43 -13.92 -10.78
CA CYS A 728 20.84 -14.02 -12.12
C CYS A 728 20.07 -12.74 -12.49
N LYS A 729 20.04 -12.46 -13.79
CA LYS A 729 19.41 -11.27 -14.37
C LYS A 729 18.69 -11.59 -15.67
N GLY A 730 17.65 -10.83 -15.99
CA GLY A 730 16.82 -11.06 -17.18
C GLY A 730 15.80 -12.17 -16.98
N GLU A 731 14.94 -12.36 -17.96
CA GLU A 731 13.75 -13.23 -17.84
C GLU A 731 14.11 -14.68 -17.44
N PRO A 732 13.27 -15.34 -16.62
CA PRO A 732 13.44 -16.75 -16.31
C PRO A 732 13.23 -17.61 -17.57
N SER A 733 13.85 -18.80 -17.60
CA SER A 733 13.73 -19.74 -18.71
C SER A 733 13.19 -21.08 -18.24
N LEU A 734 12.09 -21.54 -18.84
CA LEU A 734 11.49 -22.84 -18.50
C LEU A 734 12.26 -24.02 -19.08
N THR A 735 13.02 -23.79 -20.15
CA THR A 735 13.85 -24.79 -20.83
C THR A 735 15.29 -24.32 -20.90
N LEU A 736 16.24 -25.25 -20.98
CA LEU A 736 17.66 -24.98 -21.20
C LEU A 736 18.13 -25.68 -22.48
N PRO A 737 19.11 -25.12 -23.22
CA PRO A 737 19.80 -23.85 -22.96
C PRO A 737 18.87 -22.63 -23.11
N ARG A 738 19.27 -21.49 -22.53
CA ARG A 738 18.52 -20.23 -22.61
C ARG A 738 18.52 -19.68 -24.04
N HIS A 739 17.47 -18.95 -24.41
CA HIS A 739 17.31 -18.33 -25.73
C HIS A 739 17.40 -16.79 -25.68
N ASP A 740 18.32 -16.26 -24.88
CA ASP A 740 18.60 -14.82 -24.84
C ASP A 740 19.30 -14.38 -26.15
N SER A 741 19.04 -13.16 -26.62
CA SER A 741 19.74 -12.67 -27.82
C SER A 741 21.22 -12.36 -27.51
N PRO A 742 22.15 -12.61 -28.44
CA PRO A 742 23.56 -12.28 -28.26
C PRO A 742 23.79 -10.80 -27.94
N GLU A 743 23.01 -9.90 -28.53
CA GLU A 743 23.06 -8.46 -28.27
C GLU A 743 22.71 -8.16 -26.81
N TRP A 744 21.64 -8.77 -26.29
CA TRP A 744 21.20 -8.57 -24.91
C TRP A 744 22.25 -9.10 -23.91
N ILE A 745 22.82 -10.28 -24.18
CA ILE A 745 23.87 -10.87 -23.35
C ILE A 745 25.11 -9.96 -23.31
N ASN A 746 25.58 -9.50 -24.47
CA ASN A 746 26.75 -8.62 -24.54
C ASN A 746 26.53 -7.27 -23.85
N GLU A 747 25.30 -6.75 -23.88
CA GLU A 747 24.97 -5.47 -23.25
C GLU A 747 24.76 -5.56 -21.73
N HIS A 748 24.21 -6.67 -21.23
CA HIS A 748 23.70 -6.74 -19.87
C HIS A 748 24.38 -7.76 -18.95
N ILE A 749 25.09 -8.73 -19.52
CA ILE A 749 25.85 -9.73 -18.80
C ILE A 749 27.33 -9.44 -18.94
N PHE A 750 28.03 -9.39 -17.81
CA PHE A 750 29.44 -9.06 -17.78
C PHE A 750 30.23 -10.04 -18.66
N LEU A 751 31.11 -9.50 -19.52
CA LEU A 751 31.90 -10.24 -20.51
C LEU A 751 31.08 -11.03 -21.56
N GLY A 752 29.78 -10.75 -21.71
CA GLY A 752 28.91 -11.54 -22.56
C GLY A 752 28.87 -13.02 -22.13
N TYR A 753 29.07 -13.29 -20.84
CA TYR A 753 29.16 -14.63 -20.32
C TYR A 753 27.88 -15.42 -20.57
N THR A 754 28.05 -16.65 -21.05
CA THR A 754 27.00 -17.66 -21.13
C THR A 754 27.52 -18.93 -20.46
N THR A 755 26.63 -19.62 -19.75
CA THR A 755 26.99 -20.89 -19.11
C THR A 755 27.43 -21.90 -20.18
N PRO A 756 28.60 -22.57 -20.01
CA PRO A 756 29.08 -23.55 -20.98
C PRO A 756 28.10 -24.70 -21.23
N GLN A 757 28.06 -25.21 -22.47
CA GLN A 757 27.13 -26.28 -22.86
C GLN A 757 27.29 -27.54 -21.99
N GLU A 758 28.52 -27.91 -21.66
CA GLU A 758 28.83 -29.04 -20.76
C GLU A 758 28.26 -28.89 -19.35
N VAL A 759 28.05 -27.65 -18.88
CA VAL A 759 27.39 -27.38 -17.60
C VAL A 759 25.87 -27.53 -17.75
N ILE A 760 25.31 -27.07 -18.87
CA ILE A 760 23.87 -27.24 -19.18
C ILE A 760 23.51 -28.73 -19.32
N GLU A 761 24.40 -29.53 -19.89
CA GLU A 761 24.24 -30.96 -20.15
C GLU A 761 24.76 -31.87 -19.01
N ALA A 762 25.15 -31.30 -17.86
CA ALA A 762 25.56 -32.11 -16.72
C ALA A 762 24.43 -33.08 -16.32
N HIS A 763 24.77 -34.24 -15.74
CA HIS A 763 23.83 -35.25 -15.27
C HIS A 763 24.35 -35.89 -13.98
#